data_AF-A0A9X4PE66-F1
#
_entry.id   AF-A0A9X4PE66-F1
#
_cell.length_a   1.000
_cell.length_b   1.000
_cell.length_c   1.000
_cell.angle_alpha   90.00
_cell.angle_beta   90.00
_cell.angle_gamma   90.00
#
_symmetry.space_group_name_H-M   'P 1'
#
loop_
_entity.id
_entity.type
_entity.pdbx_description
1 polymer ?
#
loop_
_entity_poly.entity_id
_entity_poly.type
_entity_poly.pdbx_seq_one_letter_code
_entity_poly.pdbx_strand_id
1 'polypeptide(L)'
;MSRLEQIYKELDQLLQHGKYSEAIEMSKQSLKLADDIEDPQEKVQEQNTAKFYLGGCYFQQALNTEHQEEALKYFENAIQHFGKALEFAEQLSDEQQKLQEQNNALFMLGHCYFQQALKTEHQEKALNYFENAIQHFGKALEFAEQLRDEQQKLPEKNDTLFILGRCYFEQALKTEHQKEALKYFKNAIQHFKKALKYAEQLSDEQQKLQKQNNAQYWLGRCYFQQALKTKQQKEALKYFKNAIQHFKKALKYAEQLSDEQQKLQKQNNAQYWLGRCYFQQALKTKQQKEALKYFKNAIDHFEKALEFAEQLSDERQKLQEQNNAQYWLGRCYFQQALNTEHQEEALNYFENAIQHFGKAPEFAEQLSDEQQKLQEQNNAQYWLGRCYFQQALNTDHQEEALNYFENAIQHFGKALEFAEQLSDEQQKFQEQNTAKFYLGVCYFQQALKTKHQEEILKYIENAIQHFGKALEFASQISDEQQKLQEQNNAQYWLGRCYFQLALKTKQQKEALKYFEQAIYHFKESLKFAKQLSNEERNFKEQNIAQHWLGSCYFQQALKTELQEKALKYFKNAIQHFKKALKYAEQLSDEQQKLQEQNNNQFWLGQCYFQQALKTEHQEEILKYFKNAIQRFGKALKFAEQLSDEQQKYQEQNTAQYWLGRCYFEQALKIEYQEEALKYFEEELKDENLEKVLKNLEQILKTEYLEKALKPLEKTLKTKHQKEYLKYLEKLLKTKYQEKILEYLEQELKIKYQKESLNYFKKAIKNFEKALEFVEKLKDEQQKLQNKNNIQIWIARCYFEKSLKIKDNKSLNKFFDYKKQIISKNEKLNKIDNPILDILNILYLMPCELEHIKLSHYTTPNVCEKLFGINSNNLNRQNNQDNAISMMRMNSITYMNDPYEGKVLLNLLSQQELEIENIKNNSKYHTFITCFSKRVNDLNQFRLYGKEDNIEASGCCLVFDKKAFWRNKPNINNSFSISNKVKDLTSDINNFKQLTISINQDINYKRENIYLPIYQVAYIAYLDNYNNNNDFETKISDTKNREFGIYISDIYNNDKYEFLNGYRKNEFQKAINDLLKKENITDIDNLEYIRYLFKDYAFKDEDEFRLLKVQDNYDGVECCENTQQLYIEYADITSCVDEIIVGTNYENTEKGRKIEYLRYQIDQKMKEIYGENPINVIQSSLPINYYKKK
;
A
#
# COMPACT_ATOMS: atom_id res chain seq x y z
N MET A 1 -53.74 7.50 -66.59
CA MET A 1 -53.28 7.77 -65.22
C MET A 1 -54.24 8.74 -64.59
N SER A 2 -54.83 8.40 -63.45
CA SER A 2 -55.66 9.34 -62.69
C SER A 2 -54.77 10.48 -62.17
N ARG A 3 -55.35 11.66 -61.89
CA ARG A 3 -54.60 12.79 -61.32
C ARG A 3 -53.96 12.46 -59.98
N LEU A 4 -54.53 11.50 -59.23
CA LEU A 4 -54.00 10.98 -57.97
C LEU A 4 -52.77 10.09 -58.17
N GLU A 5 -52.77 9.19 -59.16
CA GLU A 5 -51.59 8.35 -59.46
C GLU A 5 -50.34 9.19 -59.76
N GLN A 6 -50.50 10.32 -60.46
CA GLN A 6 -49.38 11.22 -60.73
C GLN A 6 -48.89 11.93 -59.46
N ILE A 7 -49.80 12.33 -58.58
CA ILE A 7 -49.46 12.94 -57.29
C ILE A 7 -48.70 11.96 -56.39
N TYR A 8 -49.10 10.70 -56.31
CA TYR A 8 -48.36 9.72 -55.50
C TYR A 8 -46.96 9.44 -56.06
N LYS A 9 -46.81 9.39 -57.38
CA LYS A 9 -45.49 9.24 -58.01
C LYS A 9 -44.58 10.43 -57.72
N GLU A 10 -45.11 11.65 -57.71
CA GLU A 10 -44.37 12.85 -57.29
C GLU A 10 -44.08 12.84 -55.78
N LEU A 11 -45.00 12.33 -54.96
CA LEU A 11 -44.80 12.19 -53.51
C LEU A 11 -43.64 11.25 -53.21
N ASP A 12 -43.57 10.10 -53.89
CA ASP A 12 -42.46 9.17 -53.78
C ASP A 12 -41.13 9.84 -54.14
N GLN A 13 -41.11 10.69 -55.17
CA GLN A 13 -39.91 11.46 -55.53
C GLN A 13 -39.53 12.48 -54.45
N LEU A 14 -40.48 13.25 -53.91
CA LEU A 14 -40.19 14.21 -52.84
C LEU A 14 -39.67 13.51 -51.58
N LEU A 15 -40.23 12.36 -51.23
CA LEU A 15 -39.77 11.53 -50.12
C LEU A 15 -38.35 11.01 -50.34
N GLN A 16 -38.03 10.54 -51.55
CA GLN A 16 -36.68 10.11 -51.92
C GLN A 16 -35.64 11.24 -51.83
N HIS A 17 -36.05 12.48 -52.09
CA HIS A 17 -35.17 13.66 -52.00
C HIS A 17 -35.19 14.34 -50.61
N GLY A 18 -35.86 13.75 -49.60
CA GLY A 18 -35.90 14.28 -48.24
C GLY A 18 -36.71 15.58 -48.08
N LYS A 19 -37.58 15.90 -49.04
CA LYS A 19 -38.38 17.13 -49.06
C LYS A 19 -39.71 16.97 -48.34
N TYR A 20 -39.66 16.64 -47.04
CA TYR A 20 -40.85 16.23 -46.28
C TYR A 20 -41.89 17.35 -46.11
N SER A 21 -41.48 18.61 -46.03
CA SER A 21 -42.42 19.74 -45.94
C SER A 21 -43.24 19.94 -47.22
N GLU A 22 -42.59 19.83 -48.39
CA GLU A 22 -43.26 19.85 -49.70
C GLU A 22 -44.18 18.63 -49.85
N ALA A 23 -43.72 17.44 -49.41
CA ALA A 23 -44.50 16.21 -49.43
C ALA A 23 -45.74 16.26 -48.51
N ILE A 24 -45.66 16.95 -47.37
CA ILE A 24 -46.81 17.19 -46.47
C ILE A 24 -47.90 17.99 -47.18
N GLU A 25 -47.54 19.10 -47.84
CA GLU A 25 -48.53 19.92 -48.56
C GLU A 25 -49.16 19.16 -49.72
N MET A 26 -48.36 18.40 -50.45
CA MET A 26 -48.85 17.59 -51.57
C MET A 26 -49.73 16.41 -51.10
N SER A 27 -49.42 15.79 -49.96
CA SER A 27 -50.27 14.77 -49.33
C SER A 27 -51.59 15.33 -48.81
N LYS A 28 -51.63 16.61 -48.39
CA LYS A 28 -52.91 17.28 -48.05
C LYS A 28 -53.74 17.54 -49.31
N GLN A 29 -53.10 17.80 -50.46
CA GLN A 29 -53.79 17.98 -51.73
C GLN A 29 -54.38 16.68 -52.27
N SER A 30 -53.65 15.56 -52.19
CA SER A 30 -54.19 14.25 -52.57
C SER A 30 -55.41 13.88 -51.73
N LEU A 31 -55.38 14.17 -50.42
CA LEU A 31 -56.53 13.94 -49.55
C LEU A 31 -57.78 14.73 -49.97
N LYS A 32 -57.63 15.99 -50.38
CA LYS A 32 -58.76 16.79 -50.88
C LYS A 32 -59.33 16.23 -52.18
N LEU A 33 -58.46 15.76 -53.08
CA LEU A 33 -58.89 15.15 -54.33
C LEU A 33 -59.57 13.79 -54.11
N ALA A 34 -59.15 13.04 -53.09
CA ALA A 34 -59.83 11.81 -52.68
C ALA A 34 -61.25 12.07 -52.15
N ASP A 35 -61.49 13.22 -51.49
CA ASP A 35 -62.82 13.60 -51.02
C ASP A 35 -63.84 13.82 -52.16
N ASP A 36 -63.37 14.16 -53.36
CA ASP A 36 -64.18 14.44 -54.55
C ASP A 36 -64.51 13.17 -55.37
N ILE A 37 -64.03 11.99 -54.97
CA ILE A 37 -64.32 10.71 -55.66
C ILE A 37 -65.77 10.27 -55.38
N GLU A 38 -66.50 9.92 -56.44
CA GLU A 38 -67.91 9.48 -56.34
C GLU A 38 -68.06 8.03 -55.85
N ASP A 39 -67.17 7.12 -56.26
CA ASP A 39 -67.21 5.73 -55.79
C ASP A 39 -66.80 5.65 -54.30
N PRO A 40 -67.67 5.17 -53.40
CA PRO A 40 -67.38 5.18 -51.97
C PRO A 40 -66.18 4.32 -51.55
N GLN A 41 -65.88 3.23 -52.27
CA GLN A 41 -64.78 2.34 -51.93
C GLN A 41 -63.44 2.88 -52.44
N GLU A 42 -63.42 3.37 -53.68
CA GLU A 42 -62.27 4.07 -54.25
C GLU A 42 -61.93 5.32 -53.44
N LYS A 43 -62.95 6.08 -53.01
CA LYS A 43 -62.80 7.23 -52.10
C LYS A 43 -62.11 6.83 -50.79
N VAL A 44 -62.60 5.80 -50.11
CA VAL A 44 -62.04 5.34 -48.83
C VAL A 44 -60.60 4.84 -49.01
N GLN A 45 -60.33 4.11 -50.09
CA GLN A 45 -58.98 3.62 -50.43
C GLN A 45 -57.99 4.76 -50.64
N GLU A 46 -58.40 5.79 -51.38
CA GLU A 46 -57.57 6.95 -51.66
C GLU A 46 -57.38 7.85 -50.41
N GLN A 47 -58.42 7.97 -49.58
CA GLN A 47 -58.32 8.65 -48.27
C GLN A 47 -57.37 7.92 -47.30
N ASN A 48 -57.43 6.58 -47.25
CA ASN A 48 -56.49 5.76 -46.49
C ASN A 48 -55.05 6.00 -46.97
N THR A 49 -54.81 5.89 -48.27
CA THR A 49 -53.49 6.07 -48.90
C THR A 49 -52.93 7.48 -48.62
N ALA A 50 -53.71 8.53 -48.86
CA ALA A 50 -53.29 9.91 -48.60
C ALA A 50 -52.96 10.16 -47.12
N LYS A 51 -53.73 9.60 -46.17
CA LYS A 51 -53.43 9.68 -44.74
C LYS A 51 -52.18 8.92 -44.34
N PHE A 52 -51.95 7.76 -44.95
CA PHE A 52 -50.75 6.97 -44.72
C PHE A 52 -49.49 7.74 -45.15
N TYR A 53 -49.49 8.30 -46.36
CA TYR A 53 -48.40 9.17 -46.84
C TYR A 53 -48.17 10.39 -45.93
N LEU A 54 -49.25 11.06 -45.51
CA LEU A 54 -49.15 12.22 -44.63
C LEU A 54 -48.53 11.85 -43.26
N GLY A 55 -48.94 10.72 -42.68
CA GLY A 55 -48.33 10.18 -41.46
C GLY A 55 -46.85 9.86 -41.65
N GLY A 56 -46.49 9.24 -42.77
CA GLY A 56 -45.11 8.92 -43.14
C GLY A 56 -44.22 10.16 -43.26
N CYS A 57 -44.72 11.24 -43.87
CA CYS A 57 -43.98 12.49 -43.99
C CYS A 57 -43.69 13.10 -42.62
N TYR A 58 -44.70 13.18 -41.73
CA TYR A 58 -44.50 13.69 -40.37
C TYR A 58 -43.56 12.81 -39.55
N PHE A 59 -43.63 11.49 -39.71
CA PHE A 59 -42.72 10.56 -39.04
C PHE A 59 -41.26 10.79 -39.46
N GLN A 60 -41.00 10.97 -40.75
CA GLN A 60 -39.64 11.27 -41.24
C GLN A 60 -39.17 12.66 -40.80
N GLN A 61 -40.06 13.66 -40.81
CA GLN A 61 -39.75 14.99 -40.26
C GLN A 61 -39.37 14.89 -38.77
N ALA A 62 -40.09 14.08 -37.99
CA ALA A 62 -39.80 13.86 -36.57
C ALA A 62 -38.44 13.20 -36.34
N LEU A 63 -38.06 12.22 -37.19
CA LEU A 63 -36.75 11.58 -37.11
C LEU A 63 -35.61 12.58 -37.34
N ASN A 64 -35.75 13.45 -38.34
CA ASN A 64 -34.73 14.42 -38.74
C ASN A 64 -34.72 15.71 -37.89
N THR A 65 -35.69 15.89 -36.99
CA THR A 65 -35.71 17.03 -36.07
C THR A 65 -34.82 16.76 -34.85
N GLU A 66 -33.81 17.60 -34.64
CA GLU A 66 -32.89 17.50 -33.49
C GLU A 66 -33.56 17.90 -32.17
N HIS A 67 -34.39 18.95 -32.18
CA HIS A 67 -35.04 19.46 -30.98
C HIS A 67 -36.12 18.49 -30.49
N GLN A 68 -35.94 17.93 -29.29
CA GLN A 68 -36.78 16.84 -28.77
C GLN A 68 -38.28 17.21 -28.72
N GLU A 69 -38.63 18.37 -28.17
CA GLU A 69 -40.05 18.78 -28.05
C GLU A 69 -40.74 18.93 -29.40
N GLU A 70 -40.03 19.47 -30.39
CA GLU A 70 -40.55 19.63 -31.75
C GLU A 70 -40.69 18.28 -32.45
N ALA A 71 -39.69 17.39 -32.29
CA ALA A 71 -39.75 16.03 -32.80
C ALA A 71 -40.95 15.25 -32.20
N LEU A 72 -41.20 15.38 -30.90
CA LEU A 72 -42.34 14.76 -30.22
C LEU A 72 -43.67 15.24 -30.80
N LYS A 73 -43.80 16.54 -31.11
CA LYS A 73 -44.99 17.11 -31.76
C LYS A 73 -45.20 16.56 -33.18
N TYR A 74 -44.13 16.39 -33.96
CA TYR A 74 -44.24 15.75 -35.27
C TYR A 74 -44.65 14.27 -35.16
N PHE A 75 -44.17 13.54 -34.15
CA PHE A 75 -44.64 12.18 -33.88
C PHE A 75 -46.13 12.15 -33.50
N GLU A 76 -46.62 13.11 -32.71
CA GLU A 76 -48.07 13.21 -32.40
C GLU A 76 -48.91 13.42 -33.67
N ASN A 77 -48.45 14.27 -34.60
CA ASN A 77 -49.11 14.45 -35.90
C ASN A 77 -49.08 13.16 -36.73
N ALA A 78 -47.95 12.46 -36.76
CA ALA A 78 -47.83 11.18 -37.45
C ALA A 78 -48.82 10.15 -36.87
N ILE A 79 -48.91 10.05 -35.54
CA ILE A 79 -49.85 9.17 -34.83
C ILE A 79 -51.30 9.50 -35.21
N GLN A 80 -51.66 10.79 -35.24
CA GLN A 80 -53.00 11.22 -35.63
C GLN A 80 -53.34 10.78 -37.07
N HIS A 81 -52.39 10.91 -37.99
CA HIS A 81 -52.62 10.57 -39.40
C HIS A 81 -52.65 9.06 -39.65
N PHE A 82 -51.75 8.28 -39.05
CA PHE A 82 -51.82 6.82 -39.11
C PHE A 82 -53.06 6.27 -38.40
N GLY A 83 -53.51 6.89 -37.31
CA GLY A 83 -54.78 6.56 -36.66
C GLY A 83 -55.98 6.73 -37.59
N LYS A 84 -56.03 7.84 -38.34
CA LYS A 84 -57.07 8.05 -39.37
C LYS A 84 -56.94 7.08 -40.56
N ALA A 85 -55.72 6.75 -40.97
CA ALA A 85 -55.51 5.73 -42.00
C ALA A 85 -56.08 4.37 -41.53
N LEU A 86 -55.85 4.00 -40.26
CA LEU A 86 -56.41 2.80 -39.67
C LEU A 86 -57.95 2.81 -39.70
N GLU A 87 -58.60 3.92 -39.32
CA GLU A 87 -60.06 4.08 -39.38
C GLU A 87 -60.64 3.91 -40.80
N PHE A 88 -59.95 4.43 -41.83
CA PHE A 88 -60.34 4.24 -43.23
C PHE A 88 -60.12 2.80 -43.70
N ALA A 89 -59.03 2.15 -43.26
CA ALA A 89 -58.76 0.76 -43.60
C ALA A 89 -59.90 -0.17 -43.11
N GLU A 90 -60.54 0.13 -41.98
CA GLU A 90 -61.64 -0.69 -41.46
C GLU A 90 -62.89 -0.69 -42.35
N GLN A 91 -63.04 0.34 -43.20
CA GLN A 91 -64.19 0.60 -44.08
C GLN A 91 -64.03 -0.03 -45.47
N LEU A 92 -62.86 -0.60 -45.78
CA LEU A 92 -62.59 -1.30 -47.05
C LEU A 92 -63.39 -2.61 -47.13
N SER A 93 -63.95 -2.88 -48.31
CA SER A 93 -64.76 -4.09 -48.56
C SER A 93 -63.93 -5.33 -48.87
N ASP A 94 -62.73 -5.19 -49.46
CA ASP A 94 -61.83 -6.33 -49.67
C ASP A 94 -61.17 -6.72 -48.35
N GLU A 95 -61.48 -7.92 -47.86
CA GLU A 95 -61.02 -8.40 -46.55
C GLU A 95 -59.49 -8.52 -46.47
N GLN A 96 -58.79 -8.89 -47.54
CA GLN A 96 -57.33 -9.00 -47.52
C GLN A 96 -56.67 -7.64 -47.59
N GLN A 97 -57.17 -6.75 -48.45
CA GLN A 97 -56.69 -5.36 -48.52
C GLN A 97 -56.93 -4.62 -47.20
N LYS A 98 -58.11 -4.82 -46.58
CA LYS A 98 -58.41 -4.31 -45.25
C LYS A 98 -57.39 -4.78 -44.21
N LEU A 99 -57.14 -6.08 -44.12
CA LEU A 99 -56.16 -6.64 -43.19
C LEU A 99 -54.76 -6.06 -43.42
N GLN A 100 -54.35 -5.90 -44.68
CA GLN A 100 -53.07 -5.34 -45.07
C GLN A 100 -52.92 -3.87 -44.63
N GLU A 101 -53.89 -3.02 -44.94
CA GLU A 101 -53.81 -1.60 -44.59
C GLU A 101 -53.96 -1.37 -43.07
N GLN A 102 -54.74 -2.21 -42.38
CA GLN A 102 -54.79 -2.22 -40.92
C GLN A 102 -53.44 -2.62 -40.32
N ASN A 103 -52.79 -3.65 -40.86
CA ASN A 103 -51.44 -4.04 -40.46
C ASN A 103 -50.44 -2.89 -40.65
N ASN A 104 -50.38 -2.31 -41.86
CA ASN A 104 -49.47 -1.22 -42.21
C ASN A 104 -49.63 -0.02 -41.25
N ALA A 105 -50.87 0.43 -41.02
CA ALA A 105 -51.15 1.56 -40.16
C ALA A 105 -50.77 1.29 -38.69
N LEU A 106 -51.09 0.10 -38.16
CA LEU A 106 -50.71 -0.29 -36.80
C LEU A 106 -49.20 -0.44 -36.63
N PHE A 107 -48.51 -0.98 -37.63
CA PHE A 107 -47.07 -1.10 -37.64
C PHE A 107 -46.41 0.29 -37.56
N MET A 108 -46.88 1.25 -38.36
CA MET A 108 -46.37 2.62 -38.32
C MET A 108 -46.73 3.38 -37.04
N LEU A 109 -47.92 3.16 -36.47
CA LEU A 109 -48.29 3.67 -35.14
C LEU A 109 -47.33 3.15 -34.07
N GLY A 110 -47.03 1.85 -34.08
CA GLY A 110 -46.05 1.24 -33.18
C GLY A 110 -44.66 1.88 -33.33
N HIS A 111 -44.23 2.15 -34.56
CA HIS A 111 -42.96 2.82 -34.85
C HIS A 111 -42.92 4.26 -34.33
N CYS A 112 -44.02 5.01 -34.43
CA CYS A 112 -44.09 6.36 -33.88
C CYS A 112 -43.86 6.35 -32.36
N TYR A 113 -44.60 5.51 -31.63
CA TYR A 113 -44.41 5.38 -30.18
C TYR A 113 -43.03 4.85 -29.81
N PHE A 114 -42.49 3.88 -30.55
CA PHE A 114 -41.15 3.37 -30.31
C PHE A 114 -40.08 4.46 -30.43
N GLN A 115 -40.18 5.31 -31.46
CA GLN A 115 -39.23 6.42 -31.64
C GLN A 115 -39.43 7.55 -30.63
N GLN A 116 -40.68 7.84 -30.22
CA GLN A 116 -40.95 8.73 -29.08
C GLN A 116 -40.27 8.22 -27.80
N ALA A 117 -40.34 6.90 -27.54
CA ALA A 117 -39.70 6.27 -26.40
C ALA A 117 -38.16 6.38 -26.42
N LEU A 118 -37.56 6.33 -27.62
CA LEU A 118 -36.11 6.50 -27.79
C LEU A 118 -35.67 7.96 -27.62
N LYS A 119 -36.43 8.92 -28.18
CA LYS A 119 -36.10 10.36 -28.12
C LYS A 119 -36.40 11.01 -26.77
N THR A 120 -37.31 10.47 -25.97
CA THR A 120 -37.62 11.07 -24.66
C THR A 120 -36.55 10.77 -23.61
N GLU A 121 -36.12 11.82 -22.90
CA GLU A 121 -35.24 11.72 -21.73
C GLU A 121 -35.99 11.32 -20.46
N HIS A 122 -37.29 11.59 -20.39
CA HIS A 122 -38.13 11.20 -19.25
C HIS A 122 -38.42 9.70 -19.26
N GLN A 123 -37.89 8.97 -18.26
CA GLN A 123 -38.01 7.52 -18.14
C GLN A 123 -39.46 7.03 -18.09
N GLU A 124 -40.32 7.63 -17.25
CA GLU A 124 -41.72 7.18 -17.12
C GLU A 124 -42.49 7.34 -18.45
N LYS A 125 -42.27 8.45 -19.16
CA LYS A 125 -42.84 8.66 -20.49
C LYS A 125 -42.29 7.63 -21.49
N ALA A 126 -40.99 7.35 -21.45
CA ALA A 126 -40.37 6.34 -22.30
C ALA A 126 -41.01 4.97 -22.12
N LEU A 127 -41.21 4.54 -20.86
CA LEU A 127 -41.81 3.25 -20.53
C LEU A 127 -43.26 3.17 -21.03
N ASN A 128 -44.06 4.23 -20.85
CA ASN A 128 -45.42 4.30 -21.36
C ASN A 128 -45.46 4.23 -22.91
N TYR A 129 -44.57 4.95 -23.60
CA TYR A 129 -44.46 4.87 -25.05
C TYR A 129 -44.04 3.48 -25.54
N PHE A 130 -43.12 2.78 -24.84
CA PHE A 130 -42.81 1.39 -25.16
C PHE A 130 -44.02 0.46 -25.01
N GLU A 131 -44.83 0.65 -23.97
CA GLU A 131 -46.06 -0.14 -23.77
C GLU A 131 -47.05 0.07 -24.92
N ASN A 132 -47.27 1.32 -25.34
CA ASN A 132 -48.11 1.64 -26.51
C ASN A 132 -47.54 1.02 -27.80
N ALA A 133 -46.22 1.14 -28.03
CA ALA A 133 -45.58 0.54 -29.18
C ALA A 133 -45.79 -0.98 -29.23
N ILE A 134 -45.57 -1.66 -28.09
CA ILE A 134 -45.76 -3.11 -27.95
C ILE A 134 -47.21 -3.51 -28.23
N GLN A 135 -48.18 -2.72 -27.77
CA GLN A 135 -49.61 -2.97 -28.03
C GLN A 135 -49.92 -2.87 -29.53
N HIS A 136 -49.47 -1.81 -30.21
CA HIS A 136 -49.72 -1.61 -31.63
C HIS A 136 -49.03 -2.67 -32.49
N PHE A 137 -47.77 -3.00 -32.20
CA PHE A 137 -47.07 -4.08 -32.90
C PHE A 137 -47.68 -5.46 -32.61
N GLY A 138 -48.20 -5.69 -31.40
CA GLY A 138 -48.93 -6.91 -31.06
C GLY A 138 -50.17 -7.10 -31.95
N LYS A 139 -50.98 -6.05 -32.10
CA LYS A 139 -52.14 -6.06 -33.00
C LYS A 139 -51.74 -6.19 -34.47
N ALA A 140 -50.69 -5.50 -34.92
CA ALA A 140 -50.16 -5.65 -36.28
C ALA A 140 -49.79 -7.11 -36.56
N LEU A 141 -49.14 -7.78 -35.60
CA LEU A 141 -48.79 -9.20 -35.73
C LEU A 141 -50.03 -10.11 -35.87
N GLU A 142 -51.10 -9.84 -35.13
CA GLU A 142 -52.38 -10.58 -35.24
C GLU A 142 -53.02 -10.43 -36.63
N PHE A 143 -52.93 -9.24 -37.25
CA PHE A 143 -53.43 -9.03 -38.61
C PHE A 143 -52.53 -9.67 -39.66
N ALA A 144 -51.21 -9.56 -39.52
CA ALA A 144 -50.26 -10.28 -40.38
C ALA A 144 -50.46 -11.80 -40.29
N GLU A 145 -50.95 -12.34 -39.16
CA GLU A 145 -51.29 -13.76 -39.04
C GLU A 145 -52.43 -14.24 -39.94
N GLN A 146 -53.33 -13.33 -40.33
CA GLN A 146 -54.55 -13.60 -41.08
C GLN A 146 -54.40 -13.41 -42.61
N LEU A 147 -53.26 -12.88 -43.07
CA LEU A 147 -52.96 -12.76 -44.50
C LEU A 147 -52.84 -14.14 -45.17
N ARG A 148 -53.40 -14.24 -46.39
CA ARG A 148 -53.41 -15.48 -47.19
C ARG A 148 -52.13 -15.67 -48.01
N ASP A 149 -51.55 -14.59 -48.54
CA ASP A 149 -50.33 -14.66 -49.33
C ASP A 149 -49.11 -14.88 -48.44
N GLU A 150 -48.54 -16.09 -48.47
CA GLU A 150 -47.36 -16.45 -47.71
C GLU A 150 -46.12 -15.60 -48.09
N GLN A 151 -46.06 -15.06 -49.32
CA GLN A 151 -44.95 -14.18 -49.74
C GLN A 151 -44.99 -12.82 -49.05
N GLN A 152 -46.17 -12.32 -48.67
CA GLN A 152 -46.35 -11.05 -47.93
C GLN A 152 -46.36 -11.30 -46.41
N LYS A 153 -47.08 -12.32 -45.98
CA LYS A 153 -47.28 -12.71 -44.59
C LYS A 153 -45.98 -13.01 -43.83
N LEU A 154 -45.06 -13.77 -44.42
CA LEU A 154 -43.84 -14.19 -43.72
C LEU A 154 -42.88 -13.02 -43.43
N PRO A 155 -42.56 -12.14 -44.41
CA PRO A 155 -41.80 -10.92 -44.15
C PRO A 155 -42.41 -10.03 -43.06
N GLU A 156 -43.70 -9.76 -43.09
CA GLU A 156 -44.37 -8.88 -42.12
C GLU A 156 -44.37 -9.44 -40.69
N LYS A 157 -44.62 -10.75 -40.54
CA LYS A 157 -44.48 -11.42 -39.25
C LYS A 157 -43.05 -11.30 -38.73
N ASN A 158 -42.08 -11.52 -39.61
CA ASN A 158 -40.68 -11.43 -39.24
C ASN A 158 -40.32 -10.03 -38.72
N ASP A 159 -40.70 -8.99 -39.48
CA ASP A 159 -40.35 -7.60 -39.17
C ASP A 159 -41.08 -7.11 -37.91
N THR A 160 -42.36 -7.47 -37.74
CA THR A 160 -43.14 -7.16 -36.54
C THR A 160 -42.58 -7.85 -35.30
N LEU A 161 -42.20 -9.13 -35.39
CA LEU A 161 -41.56 -9.84 -34.28
C LEU A 161 -40.18 -9.27 -33.96
N PHE A 162 -39.43 -8.84 -34.98
CA PHE A 162 -38.12 -8.23 -34.80
C PHE A 162 -38.23 -6.90 -34.06
N ILE A 163 -39.14 -6.01 -34.46
CA ILE A 163 -39.32 -4.72 -33.81
C ILE A 163 -39.91 -4.87 -32.40
N LEU A 164 -40.83 -5.81 -32.16
CA LEU A 164 -41.27 -6.19 -30.80
C LEU A 164 -40.09 -6.60 -29.91
N GLY A 165 -39.18 -7.41 -30.46
CA GLY A 165 -37.93 -7.78 -29.79
C GLY A 165 -37.09 -6.56 -29.44
N ARG A 166 -36.96 -5.59 -30.35
CA ARG A 166 -36.26 -4.32 -30.11
C ARG A 166 -36.95 -3.46 -29.06
N CYS A 167 -38.28 -3.33 -29.07
CA CYS A 167 -39.03 -2.60 -28.05
C CYS A 167 -38.73 -3.12 -26.66
N TYR A 168 -38.86 -4.43 -26.44
CA TYR A 168 -38.54 -5.03 -25.14
C TYR A 168 -37.06 -4.89 -24.76
N PHE A 169 -36.14 -4.95 -25.73
CA PHE A 169 -34.72 -4.75 -25.48
C PHE A 169 -34.42 -3.32 -25.00
N GLU A 170 -34.94 -2.30 -25.68
CA GLU A 170 -34.73 -0.89 -25.31
C GLU A 170 -35.44 -0.54 -24.01
N GLN A 171 -36.65 -1.07 -23.80
CA GLN A 171 -37.36 -0.97 -22.52
C GLN A 171 -36.52 -1.55 -21.37
N ALA A 172 -35.85 -2.69 -21.58
CA ALA A 172 -34.94 -3.30 -20.60
C ALA A 172 -33.71 -2.42 -20.29
N LEU A 173 -33.22 -1.65 -21.27
CA LEU A 173 -32.11 -0.72 -21.07
C LEU A 173 -32.52 0.51 -20.26
N LYS A 174 -33.67 1.11 -20.58
CA LYS A 174 -34.24 2.28 -19.89
C LYS A 174 -34.79 1.98 -18.49
N THR A 175 -34.95 0.71 -18.13
CA THR A 175 -35.39 0.30 -16.79
C THR A 175 -34.22 0.20 -15.80
N GLU A 176 -34.32 0.91 -14.68
CA GLU A 176 -33.34 0.87 -13.57
C GLU A 176 -33.46 -0.40 -12.72
N HIS A 177 -34.69 -0.91 -12.53
CA HIS A 177 -34.94 -2.09 -11.73
C HIS A 177 -34.40 -3.37 -12.40
N GLN A 178 -33.34 -3.94 -11.82
CA GLN A 178 -32.65 -5.11 -12.34
C GLN A 178 -33.58 -6.29 -12.65
N LYS A 179 -34.54 -6.61 -11.77
CA LYS A 179 -35.46 -7.74 -11.95
C LYS A 179 -36.38 -7.56 -13.15
N GLU A 180 -36.87 -6.34 -13.36
CA GLU A 180 -37.76 -5.98 -14.47
C GLU A 180 -36.98 -5.95 -15.78
N ALA A 181 -35.80 -5.34 -15.80
CA ALA A 181 -34.90 -5.37 -16.96
C ALA A 181 -34.60 -6.81 -17.41
N LEU A 182 -34.32 -7.72 -16.48
CA LEU A 182 -34.10 -9.15 -16.81
C LEU A 182 -35.36 -9.83 -17.38
N LYS A 183 -36.56 -9.42 -16.95
CA LYS A 183 -37.85 -9.91 -17.50
C LYS A 183 -38.03 -9.41 -18.94
N TYR A 184 -37.82 -8.12 -19.19
CA TYR A 184 -37.92 -7.55 -20.53
C TYR A 184 -36.90 -8.15 -21.50
N PHE A 185 -35.65 -8.40 -21.08
CA PHE A 185 -34.69 -9.12 -21.92
C PHE A 185 -35.15 -10.55 -22.27
N LYS A 186 -35.83 -11.26 -21.36
CA LYS A 186 -36.40 -12.59 -21.67
C LYS A 186 -37.49 -12.48 -22.73
N ASN A 187 -38.36 -11.47 -22.66
CA ASN A 187 -39.37 -11.21 -23.68
C ASN A 187 -38.71 -10.88 -25.03
N ALA A 188 -37.72 -10.00 -25.05
CA ALA A 188 -36.96 -9.67 -26.26
C ALA A 188 -36.36 -10.93 -26.91
N ILE A 189 -35.72 -11.80 -26.13
CA ILE A 189 -35.17 -13.07 -26.59
C ILE A 189 -36.24 -13.98 -27.21
N GLN A 190 -37.44 -14.03 -26.61
CA GLN A 190 -38.55 -14.84 -27.15
C GLN A 190 -38.98 -14.34 -28.53
N HIS A 191 -39.14 -13.02 -28.70
CA HIS A 191 -39.53 -12.41 -29.97
C HIS A 191 -38.43 -12.57 -31.04
N PHE A 192 -37.16 -12.33 -30.72
CA PHE A 192 -36.08 -12.55 -31.68
C PHE A 192 -35.91 -14.03 -32.09
N LYS A 193 -36.16 -14.98 -31.18
CA LYS A 193 -36.18 -16.42 -31.54
C LYS A 193 -37.32 -16.75 -32.49
N LYS A 194 -38.51 -16.17 -32.30
CA LYS A 194 -39.63 -16.32 -33.23
C LYS A 194 -39.30 -15.69 -34.59
N ALA A 195 -38.77 -14.47 -34.61
CA ALA A 195 -38.32 -13.81 -35.83
C ALA A 195 -37.30 -14.68 -36.58
N LEU A 196 -36.29 -15.21 -35.89
CA LEU A 196 -35.32 -16.13 -36.49
C LEU A 196 -35.98 -17.35 -37.17
N LYS A 197 -36.98 -17.97 -36.51
CA LYS A 197 -37.72 -19.11 -37.06
C LYS A 197 -38.49 -18.76 -38.33
N TYR A 198 -39.08 -17.57 -38.40
CA TYR A 198 -39.76 -17.11 -39.61
C TYR A 198 -38.79 -16.71 -40.73
N ALA A 199 -37.62 -16.16 -40.37
CA ALA A 199 -36.58 -15.85 -41.36
C ALA A 199 -36.12 -17.11 -42.11
N GLU A 200 -36.04 -18.26 -41.42
CA GLU A 200 -35.71 -19.56 -42.02
C GLU A 200 -36.68 -20.03 -43.11
N GLN A 201 -37.91 -19.49 -43.14
CA GLN A 201 -39.00 -19.88 -44.04
C GLN A 201 -39.12 -18.95 -45.27
N LEU A 202 -38.30 -17.90 -45.35
CA LEU A 202 -38.33 -16.96 -46.47
C LEU A 202 -37.77 -17.61 -47.75
N SER A 203 -38.38 -17.28 -48.89
CA SER A 203 -38.00 -17.79 -50.21
C SER A 203 -36.76 -17.10 -50.80
N ASP A 204 -36.58 -15.80 -50.52
CA ASP A 204 -35.39 -15.06 -50.93
C ASP A 204 -34.20 -15.38 -50.02
N GLU A 205 -33.18 -16.04 -50.58
CA GLU A 205 -32.03 -16.53 -49.83
C GLU A 205 -31.19 -15.40 -49.20
N GLN A 206 -31.06 -14.24 -49.87
CA GLN A 206 -30.29 -13.11 -49.33
C GLN A 206 -31.06 -12.39 -48.21
N GLN A 207 -32.37 -12.16 -48.41
CA GLN A 207 -33.24 -11.60 -47.39
C GLN A 207 -33.33 -12.51 -46.15
N LYS A 208 -33.39 -13.83 -46.37
CA LYS A 208 -33.30 -14.85 -45.32
C LYS A 208 -32.00 -14.73 -44.52
N LEU A 209 -30.85 -14.69 -45.19
CA LEU A 209 -29.55 -14.53 -44.53
C LEU A 209 -29.46 -13.22 -43.74
N GLN A 210 -29.94 -12.12 -44.29
CA GLN A 210 -29.92 -10.81 -43.64
C GLN A 210 -30.80 -10.78 -42.37
N LYS A 211 -32.03 -11.29 -42.46
CA LYS A 211 -32.95 -11.38 -41.30
C LYS A 211 -32.43 -12.37 -40.25
N GLN A 212 -31.83 -13.49 -40.65
CA GLN A 212 -31.15 -14.42 -39.73
C GLN A 212 -29.96 -13.78 -39.02
N ASN A 213 -29.10 -13.07 -39.75
CA ASN A 213 -27.96 -12.33 -39.19
C ASN A 213 -28.44 -11.31 -38.14
N ASN A 214 -29.43 -10.48 -38.49
CA ASN A 214 -29.98 -9.47 -37.58
C ASN A 214 -30.56 -10.10 -36.31
N ALA A 215 -31.37 -11.17 -36.44
CA ALA A 215 -31.95 -11.84 -35.28
C ALA A 215 -30.88 -12.45 -34.35
N GLN A 216 -29.85 -13.10 -34.91
CA GLN A 216 -28.73 -13.64 -34.12
C GLN A 216 -27.93 -12.54 -33.42
N TYR A 217 -27.67 -11.42 -34.11
CA TYR A 217 -26.98 -10.27 -33.54
C TYR A 217 -27.72 -9.73 -32.32
N TRP A 218 -29.04 -9.52 -32.42
CA TRP A 218 -29.84 -8.99 -31.31
C TRP A 218 -30.03 -9.99 -30.18
N LEU A 219 -30.13 -11.29 -30.48
CA LEU A 219 -30.06 -12.34 -29.45
C LEU A 219 -28.73 -12.26 -28.67
N GLY A 220 -27.61 -12.08 -29.37
CA GLY A 220 -26.30 -11.84 -28.76
C GLY A 220 -26.30 -10.63 -27.83
N ARG A 221 -26.83 -9.49 -28.30
CA ARG A 221 -26.94 -8.25 -27.52
C ARG A 221 -27.81 -8.42 -26.27
N CYS A 222 -28.94 -9.13 -26.36
CA CYS A 222 -29.80 -9.43 -25.21
C CYS A 222 -29.03 -10.19 -24.12
N TYR A 223 -28.37 -11.30 -24.49
CA TYR A 223 -27.60 -12.09 -23.52
C TYR A 223 -26.40 -11.32 -22.97
N PHE A 224 -25.72 -10.52 -23.80
CA PHE A 224 -24.62 -9.66 -23.34
C PHE A 224 -25.09 -8.66 -22.27
N GLN A 225 -26.21 -7.98 -22.50
CA GLN A 225 -26.76 -7.03 -21.54
C GLN A 225 -27.30 -7.72 -20.28
N GLN A 226 -27.90 -8.91 -20.40
CA GLN A 226 -28.24 -9.75 -19.24
C GLN A 226 -27.00 -10.08 -18.41
N ALA A 227 -25.88 -10.40 -19.06
CA ALA A 227 -24.63 -10.70 -18.37
C ALA A 227 -24.10 -9.48 -17.59
N LEU A 228 -24.14 -8.28 -18.17
CA LEU A 228 -23.72 -7.04 -17.51
C LEU A 228 -24.60 -6.68 -16.31
N LYS A 229 -25.93 -6.79 -16.46
CA LYS A 229 -26.89 -6.50 -15.38
C LYS A 229 -26.96 -7.62 -14.31
N THR A 230 -26.30 -8.76 -14.48
CA THR A 230 -26.31 -9.86 -13.50
C THR A 230 -25.17 -9.72 -12.49
N LYS A 231 -25.51 -9.67 -11.19
CA LYS A 231 -24.53 -9.58 -10.09
C LYS A 231 -23.82 -10.92 -9.87
N GLN A 232 -24.53 -12.04 -10.03
CA GLN A 232 -23.97 -13.38 -9.79
C GLN A 232 -23.01 -13.79 -10.90
N GLN A 233 -21.74 -14.01 -10.53
CA GLN A 233 -20.67 -14.34 -11.48
C GLN A 233 -20.99 -15.56 -12.36
N LYS A 234 -21.40 -16.68 -11.76
CA LYS A 234 -21.66 -17.93 -12.50
C LYS A 234 -22.76 -17.77 -13.55
N GLU A 235 -23.82 -17.04 -13.22
CA GLU A 235 -24.92 -16.74 -14.14
C GLU A 235 -24.49 -15.77 -15.24
N ALA A 236 -23.77 -14.70 -14.89
CA ALA A 236 -23.22 -13.75 -15.86
C ALA A 236 -22.32 -14.43 -16.89
N LEU A 237 -21.43 -15.33 -16.45
CA LEU A 237 -20.56 -16.11 -17.34
C LEU A 237 -21.35 -17.04 -18.27
N LYS A 238 -22.48 -17.59 -17.83
CA LYS A 238 -23.38 -18.38 -18.69
C LYS A 238 -24.02 -17.52 -19.77
N TYR A 239 -24.47 -16.31 -19.43
CA TYR A 239 -25.01 -15.37 -20.39
C TYR A 239 -23.97 -14.90 -21.41
N PHE A 240 -22.72 -14.62 -21.02
CA PHE A 240 -21.65 -14.33 -21.97
C PHE A 240 -21.40 -15.48 -22.95
N LYS A 241 -21.39 -16.74 -22.48
CA LYS A 241 -21.28 -17.91 -23.36
C LYS A 241 -22.40 -17.96 -24.40
N ASN A 242 -23.64 -17.68 -23.99
CA ASN A 242 -24.77 -17.61 -24.92
C ASN A 242 -24.60 -16.45 -25.92
N ALA A 243 -24.19 -15.27 -25.46
CA ALA A 243 -23.94 -14.12 -26.32
C ALA A 243 -22.90 -14.43 -27.41
N ILE A 244 -21.78 -15.04 -27.02
CA ILE A 244 -20.70 -15.48 -27.93
C ILE A 244 -21.23 -16.46 -28.97
N GLN A 245 -22.06 -17.45 -28.57
CA GLN A 245 -22.65 -18.39 -29.53
C GLN A 245 -23.51 -17.70 -30.58
N HIS A 246 -24.32 -16.73 -30.17
CA HIS A 246 -25.19 -15.97 -31.07
C HIS A 246 -24.39 -15.05 -32.00
N PHE A 247 -23.38 -14.33 -31.50
CA PHE A 247 -22.53 -13.50 -32.35
C PHE A 247 -21.68 -14.32 -33.34
N LYS A 248 -21.22 -15.52 -32.96
CA LYS A 248 -20.58 -16.45 -33.92
C LYS A 248 -21.52 -16.89 -35.04
N LYS A 249 -22.80 -17.13 -34.73
CA LYS A 249 -23.81 -17.43 -35.75
C LYS A 249 -24.06 -16.21 -36.64
N ALA A 250 -24.18 -15.01 -36.07
CA ALA A 250 -24.33 -13.78 -36.84
C ALA A 250 -23.16 -13.59 -37.81
N LEU A 251 -21.91 -13.78 -37.35
CA LEU A 251 -20.72 -13.74 -38.20
C LEU A 251 -20.80 -14.72 -39.38
N LYS A 252 -21.20 -15.97 -39.12
CA LYS A 252 -21.36 -17.00 -40.16
C LYS A 252 -22.41 -16.62 -41.22
N TYR A 253 -23.50 -15.97 -40.83
CA TYR A 253 -24.49 -15.48 -41.78
C TYR A 253 -23.98 -14.27 -42.56
N ALA A 254 -23.22 -13.37 -41.92
CA ALA A 254 -22.62 -12.21 -42.60
C ALA A 254 -21.66 -12.65 -43.72
N GLU A 255 -20.87 -13.70 -43.49
CA GLU A 255 -19.92 -14.26 -44.47
C GLU A 255 -20.57 -14.69 -45.80
N GLN A 256 -21.86 -15.03 -45.77
CA GLN A 256 -22.64 -15.55 -46.90
C GLN A 256 -23.44 -14.48 -47.65
N LEU A 257 -23.39 -13.21 -47.22
CA LEU A 257 -24.04 -12.10 -47.91
C LEU A 257 -23.33 -11.79 -49.24
N SER A 258 -24.11 -11.47 -50.28
CA SER A 258 -23.58 -11.15 -51.61
C SER A 258 -23.07 -9.72 -51.75
N ASP A 259 -23.66 -8.77 -51.02
CA ASP A 259 -23.18 -7.38 -51.00
C ASP A 259 -21.91 -7.28 -50.14
N GLU A 260 -20.80 -6.91 -50.77
CA GLU A 260 -19.48 -6.91 -50.14
C GLU A 260 -19.35 -5.90 -49.00
N GLN A 261 -19.90 -4.69 -49.15
CA GLN A 261 -19.84 -3.65 -48.11
C GLN A 261 -20.74 -4.01 -46.93
N GLN A 262 -21.95 -4.52 -47.20
CA GLN A 262 -22.84 -5.01 -46.16
C GLN A 262 -22.24 -6.22 -45.43
N LYS A 263 -21.60 -7.14 -46.16
CA LYS A 263 -20.87 -8.27 -45.59
C LYS A 263 -19.79 -7.78 -44.63
N LEU A 264 -18.90 -6.89 -45.07
CA LEU A 264 -17.82 -6.32 -44.25
C LEU A 264 -18.37 -5.63 -43.00
N GLN A 265 -19.40 -4.78 -43.14
CA GLN A 265 -20.03 -4.08 -42.02
C GLN A 265 -20.61 -5.06 -40.99
N LYS A 266 -21.32 -6.11 -41.42
CA LYS A 266 -21.91 -7.11 -40.52
C LYS A 266 -20.84 -7.99 -39.88
N GLN A 267 -19.76 -8.31 -40.59
CA GLN A 267 -18.61 -9.04 -40.04
C GLN A 267 -17.87 -8.22 -38.98
N ASN A 268 -17.54 -6.96 -39.29
CA ASN A 268 -16.94 -6.01 -38.34
C ASN A 268 -17.77 -5.92 -37.05
N ASN A 269 -19.07 -5.67 -37.17
CA ASN A 269 -19.99 -5.61 -36.03
C ASN A 269 -19.97 -6.90 -35.18
N ALA A 270 -20.03 -8.07 -35.82
CA ALA A 270 -20.02 -9.33 -35.08
C ALA A 270 -18.69 -9.57 -34.36
N GLN A 271 -17.55 -9.26 -35.00
CA GLN A 271 -16.22 -9.35 -34.37
C GLN A 271 -16.08 -8.39 -33.19
N TYR A 272 -16.51 -7.13 -33.35
CA TYR A 272 -16.51 -6.14 -32.28
C TYR A 272 -17.25 -6.66 -31.04
N TRP A 273 -18.48 -7.17 -31.21
CA TRP A 273 -19.26 -7.66 -30.07
C TRP A 273 -18.73 -8.98 -29.50
N LEU A 274 -18.08 -9.84 -30.29
CA LEU A 274 -17.33 -11.00 -29.78
C LEU A 274 -16.19 -10.54 -28.88
N GLY A 275 -15.39 -9.56 -29.33
CA GLY A 275 -14.33 -8.93 -28.54
C GLY A 275 -14.85 -8.37 -27.22
N ARG A 276 -15.95 -7.58 -27.27
CA ARG A 276 -16.62 -7.04 -26.07
C ARG A 276 -17.10 -8.13 -25.12
N CYS A 277 -17.64 -9.24 -25.63
CA CYS A 277 -18.08 -10.36 -24.80
C CYS A 277 -16.90 -10.98 -24.05
N TYR A 278 -15.80 -11.29 -24.73
CA TYR A 278 -14.62 -11.87 -24.07
C TYR A 278 -13.96 -10.90 -23.11
N PHE A 279 -13.85 -9.61 -23.46
CA PHE A 279 -13.31 -8.58 -22.57
C PHE A 279 -14.12 -8.48 -21.26
N GLN A 280 -15.44 -8.41 -21.35
CA GLN A 280 -16.30 -8.34 -20.16
C GLN A 280 -16.33 -9.66 -19.38
N GLN A 281 -16.24 -10.80 -20.08
CA GLN A 281 -16.07 -12.10 -19.45
C GLN A 281 -14.76 -12.17 -18.64
N ALA A 282 -13.68 -11.60 -19.17
CA ALA A 282 -12.40 -11.50 -18.48
C ALA A 282 -12.52 -10.66 -17.19
N LEU A 283 -13.14 -9.48 -17.26
CA LEU A 283 -13.35 -8.61 -16.09
C LEU A 283 -14.20 -9.25 -14.99
N LYS A 284 -15.16 -10.11 -15.35
CA LYS A 284 -16.00 -10.85 -14.39
C LYS A 284 -15.35 -12.13 -13.88
N THR A 285 -14.18 -12.51 -14.39
CA THR A 285 -13.48 -13.75 -14.00
C THR A 285 -12.48 -13.46 -12.88
N LYS A 286 -12.72 -14.02 -11.69
CA LYS A 286 -11.82 -13.87 -10.53
C LYS A 286 -10.46 -14.55 -10.72
N GLN A 287 -10.40 -15.62 -11.51
CA GLN A 287 -9.16 -16.35 -11.75
C GLN A 287 -8.30 -15.66 -12.81
N GLN A 288 -7.15 -15.14 -12.39
CA GLN A 288 -6.25 -14.33 -13.20
C GLN A 288 -5.80 -15.02 -14.50
N LYS A 289 -5.40 -16.30 -14.43
CA LYS A 289 -4.98 -17.08 -15.62
C LYS A 289 -6.10 -17.26 -16.64
N GLU A 290 -7.33 -17.50 -16.18
CA GLU A 290 -8.49 -17.60 -17.07
C GLU A 290 -8.86 -16.24 -17.68
N ALA A 291 -8.80 -15.17 -16.89
CA ALA A 291 -9.04 -13.81 -17.35
C ALA A 291 -8.05 -13.40 -18.45
N LEU A 292 -6.75 -13.70 -18.30
CA LEU A 292 -5.73 -13.44 -19.31
C LEU A 292 -6.04 -14.14 -20.65
N LYS A 293 -6.55 -15.39 -20.60
CA LYS A 293 -6.99 -16.11 -21.80
C LYS A 293 -8.15 -15.41 -22.50
N TYR A 294 -9.13 -14.92 -21.75
CA TYR A 294 -10.25 -14.17 -22.33
C TYR A 294 -9.81 -12.83 -22.90
N PHE A 295 -8.86 -12.12 -22.30
CA PHE A 295 -8.30 -10.91 -22.91
C PHE A 295 -7.59 -11.20 -24.24
N LYS A 296 -6.83 -12.30 -24.35
CA LYS A 296 -6.23 -12.72 -25.62
C LYS A 296 -7.29 -12.96 -26.69
N ASN A 297 -8.34 -13.72 -26.37
CA ASN A 297 -9.46 -13.90 -27.31
C ASN A 297 -10.13 -12.57 -27.69
N ALA A 298 -10.24 -11.62 -26.77
CA ALA A 298 -10.82 -10.32 -27.06
C ALA A 298 -9.96 -9.54 -28.07
N ILE A 299 -8.63 -9.56 -27.90
CA ILE A 299 -7.66 -8.96 -28.82
C ILE A 299 -7.82 -9.56 -30.23
N ASP A 300 -7.79 -10.89 -30.36
CA ASP A 300 -7.95 -11.58 -31.66
C ASP A 300 -9.22 -11.12 -32.41
N HIS A 301 -10.31 -10.86 -31.68
CA HIS A 301 -11.56 -10.41 -32.26
C HIS A 301 -11.55 -8.90 -32.59
N PHE A 302 -10.92 -8.06 -31.78
CA PHE A 302 -10.79 -6.63 -32.09
C PHE A 302 -9.81 -6.36 -33.23
N GLU A 303 -8.74 -7.14 -33.37
CA GLU A 303 -7.83 -7.07 -34.52
C GLU A 303 -8.57 -7.39 -35.84
N LYS A 304 -9.40 -8.44 -35.84
CA LYS A 304 -10.27 -8.75 -37.01
C LYS A 304 -11.29 -7.65 -37.27
N ALA A 305 -11.86 -7.05 -36.23
CA ALA A 305 -12.77 -5.93 -36.39
C ALA A 305 -12.06 -4.73 -37.06
N LEU A 306 -10.83 -4.42 -36.62
CA LEU A 306 -9.99 -3.38 -37.22
C LEU A 306 -9.69 -3.66 -38.71
N GLU A 307 -9.31 -4.90 -39.04
CA GLU A 307 -9.04 -5.33 -40.43
C GLU A 307 -10.26 -5.14 -41.34
N PHE A 308 -11.47 -5.48 -40.86
CA PHE A 308 -12.70 -5.24 -41.63
C PHE A 308 -13.06 -3.75 -41.72
N ALA A 309 -12.79 -2.96 -40.67
CA ALA A 309 -13.04 -1.52 -40.69
C ALA A 309 -12.18 -0.82 -41.75
N GLU A 310 -10.92 -1.24 -41.91
CA GLU A 310 -9.98 -0.71 -42.92
C GLU A 310 -10.48 -0.86 -44.37
N GLN A 311 -11.34 -1.84 -44.62
CA GLN A 311 -11.87 -2.20 -45.94
C GLN A 311 -13.23 -1.56 -46.26
N LEU A 312 -13.82 -0.80 -45.32
CA LEU A 312 -15.08 -0.09 -45.56
C LEU A 312 -14.87 1.07 -46.55
N SER A 313 -15.83 1.26 -47.46
CA SER A 313 -15.76 2.31 -48.48
C SER A 313 -16.23 3.68 -47.98
N ASP A 314 -17.13 3.71 -46.99
CA ASP A 314 -17.57 4.95 -46.34
C ASP A 314 -16.47 5.45 -45.39
N GLU A 315 -15.81 6.56 -45.72
CA GLU A 315 -14.67 7.08 -44.96
C GLU A 315 -15.03 7.40 -43.50
N ARG A 316 -16.21 7.97 -43.26
CA ARG A 316 -16.65 8.33 -41.90
C ARG A 316 -16.83 7.07 -41.06
N GLN A 317 -17.51 6.07 -41.60
CA GLN A 317 -17.76 4.82 -40.92
C GLN A 317 -16.47 4.02 -40.71
N LYS A 318 -15.59 3.99 -41.72
CA LYS A 318 -14.26 3.39 -41.65
C LYS A 318 -13.47 3.94 -40.45
N LEU A 319 -13.36 5.27 -40.35
CA LEU A 319 -12.61 5.92 -39.28
C LEU A 319 -13.21 5.65 -37.90
N GLN A 320 -14.54 5.69 -37.79
CA GLN A 320 -15.23 5.44 -36.51
C GLN A 320 -15.00 4.01 -36.02
N GLU A 321 -15.14 3.02 -36.90
CA GLU A 321 -14.95 1.61 -36.52
C GLU A 321 -13.48 1.27 -36.25
N GLN A 322 -12.54 1.92 -36.95
CA GLN A 322 -11.11 1.84 -36.64
C GLN A 322 -10.82 2.41 -35.24
N ASN A 323 -11.30 3.62 -34.93
CA ASN A 323 -11.11 4.24 -33.61
C ASN A 323 -11.68 3.35 -32.50
N ASN A 324 -12.90 2.83 -32.69
CA ASN A 324 -13.53 1.89 -31.75
C ASN A 324 -12.66 0.65 -31.50
N ALA A 325 -12.15 0.02 -32.56
CA ALA A 325 -11.33 -1.18 -32.44
C ALA A 325 -10.00 -0.89 -31.73
N GLN A 326 -9.31 0.21 -32.09
CA GLN A 326 -8.06 0.64 -31.45
C GLN A 326 -8.26 0.93 -29.96
N TYR A 327 -9.34 1.63 -29.60
CA TYR A 327 -9.70 1.89 -28.21
C TYR A 327 -9.82 0.60 -27.40
N TRP A 328 -10.56 -0.39 -27.92
CA TRP A 328 -10.75 -1.65 -27.20
C TRP A 328 -9.52 -2.55 -27.19
N LEU A 329 -8.66 -2.50 -28.22
CA LEU A 329 -7.34 -3.13 -28.20
C LEU A 329 -6.48 -2.54 -27.08
N GLY A 330 -6.37 -1.20 -27.01
CA GLY A 330 -5.64 -0.51 -25.94
C GLY A 330 -6.18 -0.89 -24.56
N ARG A 331 -7.51 -0.95 -24.38
CA ARG A 331 -8.15 -1.37 -23.13
C ARG A 331 -7.87 -2.84 -22.79
N CYS A 332 -7.82 -3.74 -23.78
CA CYS A 332 -7.47 -5.14 -23.56
C CYS A 332 -6.04 -5.27 -23.04
N TYR A 333 -5.07 -4.65 -23.71
CA TYR A 333 -3.67 -4.68 -23.28
C TYR A 333 -3.45 -4.02 -21.93
N PHE A 334 -4.05 -2.85 -21.69
CA PHE A 334 -4.02 -2.19 -20.38
C PHE A 334 -4.53 -3.11 -19.27
N GLN A 335 -5.63 -3.82 -19.52
CA GLN A 335 -6.20 -4.72 -18.53
C GLN A 335 -5.37 -6.02 -18.39
N GLN A 336 -4.75 -6.53 -19.45
CA GLN A 336 -3.77 -7.63 -19.34
C GLN A 336 -2.59 -7.23 -18.46
N ALA A 337 -2.07 -6.02 -18.65
CA ALA A 337 -0.99 -5.47 -17.83
C ALA A 337 -1.36 -5.40 -16.35
N LEU A 338 -2.59 -4.98 -16.03
CA LEU A 338 -3.11 -4.98 -14.66
C LEU A 338 -3.32 -6.39 -14.07
N ASN A 339 -3.53 -7.40 -14.92
CA ASN A 339 -3.84 -8.78 -14.52
C ASN A 339 -2.70 -9.76 -14.80
N THR A 340 -1.47 -9.33 -15.10
CA THR A 340 -0.31 -10.24 -15.10
C THR A 340 0.42 -10.17 -13.76
N GLU A 341 1.03 -11.30 -13.37
CA GLU A 341 1.89 -11.38 -12.17
C GLU A 341 3.32 -10.93 -12.49
N HIS A 342 3.73 -11.00 -13.76
CA HIS A 342 5.09 -10.70 -14.20
C HIS A 342 5.25 -9.22 -14.59
N GLN A 343 6.18 -8.53 -13.96
CA GLN A 343 6.41 -7.10 -14.17
C GLN A 343 6.87 -6.74 -15.58
N GLU A 344 7.82 -7.49 -16.15
CA GLU A 344 8.29 -7.26 -17.52
C GLU A 344 7.16 -7.43 -18.55
N GLU A 345 6.34 -8.48 -18.39
CA GLU A 345 5.16 -8.68 -19.23
C GLU A 345 4.16 -7.53 -19.07
N ALA A 346 3.97 -7.02 -17.84
CA ALA A 346 3.07 -5.90 -17.58
C ALA A 346 3.54 -4.64 -18.31
N LEU A 347 4.84 -4.32 -18.26
CA LEU A 347 5.43 -3.17 -18.94
C LEU A 347 5.24 -3.28 -20.46
N ASN A 348 5.50 -4.45 -21.05
CA ASN A 348 5.28 -4.70 -22.47
C ASN A 348 3.79 -4.55 -22.86
N TYR A 349 2.85 -5.06 -22.05
CA TYR A 349 1.42 -4.84 -22.30
C TYR A 349 1.03 -3.36 -22.18
N PHE A 350 1.62 -2.57 -21.28
CA PHE A 350 1.38 -1.13 -21.26
C PHE A 350 1.92 -0.42 -22.51
N GLU A 351 3.08 -0.83 -23.02
CA GLU A 351 3.60 -0.29 -24.28
C GLU A 351 2.66 -0.56 -25.46
N ASN A 352 2.13 -1.79 -25.57
CA ASN A 352 1.12 -2.12 -26.57
C ASN A 352 -0.14 -1.27 -26.38
N ALA A 353 -0.60 -1.05 -25.15
CA ALA A 353 -1.74 -0.18 -24.88
C ALA A 353 -1.47 1.27 -25.33
N ILE A 354 -0.27 1.79 -25.05
CA ILE A 354 0.17 3.13 -25.48
C ILE A 354 0.17 3.25 -27.01
N GLN A 355 0.64 2.22 -27.73
CA GLN A 355 0.61 2.22 -29.20
C GLN A 355 -0.81 2.34 -29.75
N HIS A 356 -1.77 1.60 -29.18
CA HIS A 356 -3.16 1.64 -29.64
C HIS A 356 -3.87 2.95 -29.26
N PHE A 357 -3.71 3.44 -28.02
CA PHE A 357 -4.27 4.73 -27.61
C PHE A 357 -3.61 5.92 -28.32
N GLY A 358 -2.34 5.79 -28.71
CA GLY A 358 -1.59 6.81 -29.44
C GLY A 358 -2.09 7.06 -30.86
N LYS A 359 -2.81 6.12 -31.47
CA LYS A 359 -3.44 6.29 -32.79
C LYS A 359 -4.77 7.04 -32.74
N ALA A 360 -5.46 7.02 -31.61
CA ALA A 360 -6.78 7.65 -31.47
C ALA A 360 -6.82 9.16 -31.78
N PRO A 361 -5.81 9.98 -31.37
CA PRO A 361 -5.75 11.39 -31.75
C PRO A 361 -5.71 11.63 -33.26
N GLU A 362 -5.02 10.78 -34.04
CA GLU A 362 -4.92 10.92 -35.50
C GLU A 362 -6.28 10.69 -36.18
N PHE A 363 -7.07 9.73 -35.69
CA PHE A 363 -8.43 9.49 -36.18
C PHE A 363 -9.40 10.58 -35.73
N ALA A 364 -9.27 11.06 -34.49
CA ALA A 364 -10.10 12.13 -33.96
C ALA A 364 -9.92 13.43 -34.75
N GLU A 365 -8.72 13.72 -35.26
CA GLU A 365 -8.46 14.90 -36.09
C GLU A 365 -9.26 14.95 -37.39
N GLN A 366 -9.67 13.78 -37.89
CA GLN A 366 -10.40 13.61 -39.15
C GLN A 366 -11.93 13.67 -38.97
N LEU A 367 -12.42 13.80 -37.73
CA LEU A 367 -13.83 13.99 -37.45
C LEU A 367 -14.28 15.40 -37.87
N SER A 368 -15.46 15.47 -38.50
CA SER A 368 -16.05 16.73 -38.95
C SER A 368 -16.68 17.55 -37.81
N ASP A 369 -17.05 16.89 -36.71
CA ASP A 369 -17.59 17.53 -35.51
C ASP A 369 -16.45 17.88 -34.54
N GLU A 370 -16.25 19.19 -34.32
CA GLU A 370 -15.18 19.73 -33.47
C GLU A 370 -15.33 19.32 -31.99
N GLN A 371 -16.55 19.20 -31.48
CA GLN A 371 -16.79 18.79 -30.09
C GLN A 371 -16.54 17.30 -29.92
N GLN A 372 -16.97 16.48 -30.88
CA GLN A 372 -16.65 15.05 -30.88
C GLN A 372 -15.14 14.81 -30.98
N LYS A 373 -14.44 15.60 -31.82
CA LYS A 373 -12.98 15.58 -31.92
C LYS A 373 -12.31 15.87 -30.58
N LEU A 374 -12.70 16.95 -29.90
CA LEU A 374 -12.15 17.30 -28.59
C LEU A 374 -12.38 16.20 -27.55
N GLN A 375 -13.55 15.57 -27.54
CA GLN A 375 -13.87 14.48 -26.62
C GLN A 375 -13.02 13.23 -26.86
N GLU A 376 -12.85 12.81 -28.11
CA GLU A 376 -12.02 11.65 -28.46
C GLU A 376 -10.53 11.92 -28.15
N GLN A 377 -10.05 13.14 -28.41
CA GLN A 377 -8.69 13.57 -28.05
C GLN A 377 -8.48 13.59 -26.53
N ASN A 378 -9.41 14.16 -25.77
CA ASN A 378 -9.39 14.14 -24.31
C ASN A 378 -9.31 12.69 -23.77
N ASN A 379 -10.18 11.81 -24.26
CA ASN A 379 -10.22 10.40 -23.86
C ASN A 379 -8.89 9.68 -24.16
N ALA A 380 -8.32 9.91 -25.34
CA ALA A 380 -7.04 9.31 -25.73
C ALA A 380 -5.91 9.76 -24.79
N GLN A 381 -5.80 11.07 -24.53
CA GLN A 381 -4.80 11.61 -23.60
C GLN A 381 -4.99 11.08 -22.19
N TYR A 382 -6.23 10.93 -21.71
CA TYR A 382 -6.52 10.32 -20.42
C TYR A 382 -5.99 8.88 -20.34
N TRP A 383 -6.26 8.03 -21.34
CA TRP A 383 -5.80 6.64 -21.32
C TRP A 383 -4.28 6.50 -21.48
N LEU A 384 -3.64 7.36 -22.28
CA LEU A 384 -2.19 7.45 -22.36
C LEU A 384 -1.59 7.80 -20.99
N GLY A 385 -2.13 8.83 -20.32
CA GLY A 385 -1.72 9.21 -18.96
C GLY A 385 -1.89 8.07 -17.96
N ARG A 386 -2.99 7.32 -18.04
CA ARG A 386 -3.24 6.13 -17.21
C ARG A 386 -2.23 5.01 -17.46
N CYS A 387 -1.80 4.79 -18.72
CA CYS A 387 -0.80 3.78 -19.05
C CYS A 387 0.57 4.14 -18.42
N TYR A 388 1.06 5.37 -18.65
CA TYR A 388 2.31 5.84 -18.06
C TYR A 388 2.27 5.86 -16.53
N PHE A 389 1.17 6.33 -15.93
CA PHE A 389 0.98 6.28 -14.48
C PHE A 389 1.10 4.85 -13.95
N GLN A 390 0.52 3.88 -14.64
CA GLN A 390 0.56 2.49 -14.21
C GLN A 390 1.93 1.83 -14.49
N GLN A 391 2.65 2.21 -15.54
CA GLN A 391 4.06 1.84 -15.72
C GLN A 391 4.91 2.37 -14.57
N ALA A 392 4.73 3.64 -14.20
CA ALA A 392 5.41 4.25 -13.06
C ALA A 392 5.18 3.48 -11.76
N LEU A 393 3.97 3.00 -11.51
CA LEU A 393 3.65 2.18 -10.33
C LEU A 393 4.23 0.76 -10.39
N ASN A 394 4.46 0.22 -11.59
CA ASN A 394 4.92 -1.16 -11.77
C ASN A 394 6.44 -1.30 -11.94
N THR A 395 7.21 -0.24 -12.20
CA THR A 395 8.68 -0.31 -12.20
C THR A 395 9.26 -0.13 -10.79
N ASP A 396 10.31 -0.90 -10.49
CA ASP A 396 11.08 -0.80 -9.24
C ASP A 396 12.24 0.20 -9.35
N HIS A 397 12.63 0.58 -10.58
CA HIS A 397 13.65 1.59 -10.82
C HIS A 397 13.08 2.99 -10.56
N GLN A 398 13.65 3.68 -9.57
CA GLN A 398 13.14 4.99 -9.12
C GLN A 398 13.18 6.03 -10.25
N GLU A 399 14.28 6.13 -10.98
CA GLU A 399 14.44 7.12 -12.06
C GLU A 399 13.44 6.90 -13.21
N GLU A 400 13.29 5.64 -13.66
CA GLU A 400 12.28 5.27 -14.65
C GLU A 400 10.87 5.59 -14.17
N ALA A 401 10.56 5.30 -12.90
CA ALA A 401 9.26 5.60 -12.33
C ALA A 401 8.95 7.10 -12.36
N LEU A 402 9.93 7.93 -12.02
CA LEU A 402 9.79 9.39 -12.04
C LEU A 402 9.56 9.90 -13.47
N ASN A 403 10.32 9.39 -14.45
CA ASN A 403 10.13 9.73 -15.86
C ASN A 403 8.73 9.31 -16.38
N TYR A 404 8.25 8.12 -16.02
CA TYR A 404 6.90 7.70 -16.36
C TYR A 404 5.82 8.57 -15.68
N PHE A 405 6.02 9.02 -14.44
CA PHE A 405 5.10 9.98 -13.83
C PHE A 405 5.09 11.33 -14.54
N GLU A 406 6.24 11.82 -15.00
CA GLU A 406 6.31 13.05 -15.80
C GLU A 406 5.54 12.92 -17.11
N ASN A 407 5.69 11.79 -17.83
CA ASN A 407 4.89 11.50 -19.03
C ASN A 407 3.39 11.45 -18.70
N ALA A 408 3.00 10.81 -17.60
CA ALA A 408 1.61 10.77 -17.15
C ALA A 408 1.06 12.17 -16.88
N ILE A 409 1.83 13.03 -16.20
CA ILE A 409 1.48 14.43 -15.92
C ILE A 409 1.28 15.21 -17.22
N GLN A 410 2.15 15.04 -18.21
CA GLN A 410 1.99 15.70 -19.51
C GLN A 410 0.68 15.31 -20.20
N HIS A 411 0.36 14.01 -20.25
CA HIS A 411 -0.86 13.52 -20.88
C HIS A 411 -2.12 13.95 -20.13
N PHE A 412 -2.15 13.91 -18.80
CA PHE A 412 -3.28 14.44 -18.03
C PHE A 412 -3.41 15.97 -18.14
N GLY A 413 -2.30 16.68 -18.31
CA GLY A 413 -2.28 18.12 -18.62
C GLY A 413 -2.97 18.41 -19.96
N LYS A 414 -2.62 17.68 -21.02
CA LYS A 414 -3.30 17.79 -22.33
C LYS A 414 -4.78 17.42 -22.26
N ALA A 415 -5.13 16.37 -21.52
CA ALA A 415 -6.53 16.02 -21.32
C ALA A 415 -7.31 17.18 -20.68
N LEU A 416 -6.74 17.86 -19.68
CA LEU A 416 -7.34 19.04 -19.07
C LEU A 416 -7.55 20.19 -20.07
N GLU A 417 -6.58 20.47 -20.93
CA GLU A 417 -6.67 21.51 -21.97
C GLU A 417 -7.81 21.24 -22.96
N PHE A 418 -8.01 19.98 -23.37
CA PHE A 418 -9.16 19.61 -24.21
C PHE A 418 -10.49 19.70 -23.45
N ALA A 419 -10.52 19.29 -22.19
CA ALA A 419 -11.72 19.40 -21.35
C ALA A 419 -12.18 20.85 -21.19
N GLU A 420 -11.24 21.80 -21.09
CA GLU A 420 -11.53 23.24 -20.96
C GLU A 420 -12.28 23.81 -22.18
N GLN A 421 -12.11 23.20 -23.35
CA GLN A 421 -12.68 23.62 -24.64
C GLN A 421 -14.03 22.94 -24.96
N LEU A 422 -14.49 22.01 -24.13
CA LEU A 422 -15.80 21.39 -24.29
C LEU A 422 -16.91 22.41 -24.06
N SER A 423 -17.92 22.37 -24.93
CA SER A 423 -19.09 23.26 -24.90
C SER A 423 -20.16 22.80 -23.90
N ASP A 424 -20.31 21.48 -23.69
CA ASP A 424 -21.16 20.94 -22.63
C ASP A 424 -20.51 21.20 -21.27
N GLU A 425 -21.12 22.08 -20.47
CA GLU A 425 -20.60 22.48 -19.16
C GLU A 425 -20.47 21.29 -18.19
N GLN A 426 -21.41 20.34 -18.22
CA GLN A 426 -21.38 19.21 -17.29
C GLN A 426 -20.27 18.25 -17.64
N GLN A 427 -20.13 17.91 -18.92
CA GLN A 427 -19.04 17.08 -19.39
C GLN A 427 -17.68 17.75 -19.16
N LYS A 428 -17.59 19.05 -19.43
CA LYS A 428 -16.41 19.87 -19.13
C LYS A 428 -15.97 19.73 -17.68
N PHE A 429 -16.87 19.95 -16.71
CA PHE A 429 -16.52 19.85 -15.29
C PHE A 429 -16.13 18.43 -14.87
N GLN A 430 -16.76 17.40 -15.43
CA GLN A 430 -16.43 15.99 -15.14
C GLN A 430 -15.04 15.62 -15.63
N GLU A 431 -14.69 16.00 -16.87
CA GLU A 431 -13.37 15.69 -17.44
C GLU A 431 -12.26 16.54 -16.78
N GLN A 432 -12.54 17.82 -16.45
CA GLN A 432 -11.61 18.66 -15.69
C GLN A 432 -11.35 18.11 -14.28
N ASN A 433 -12.40 17.67 -13.58
CA ASN A 433 -12.27 17.02 -12.27
C ASN A 433 -11.39 15.77 -12.37
N THR A 434 -11.66 14.90 -13.35
CA THR A 434 -10.91 13.65 -13.58
C THR A 434 -9.44 13.93 -13.85
N ALA A 435 -9.12 14.86 -14.77
CA ALA A 435 -7.74 15.22 -15.09
C ALA A 435 -7.00 15.80 -13.87
N LYS A 436 -7.62 16.73 -13.13
CA LYS A 436 -7.02 17.29 -11.90
C LYS A 436 -6.82 16.24 -10.81
N PHE A 437 -7.75 15.31 -10.65
CA PHE A 437 -7.61 14.21 -9.71
C PHE A 437 -6.37 13.37 -10.02
N TYR A 438 -6.20 12.91 -11.27
CA TYR A 438 -5.04 12.08 -11.62
C TYR A 438 -3.72 12.85 -11.60
N LEU A 439 -3.71 14.15 -11.96
CA LEU A 439 -2.54 15.01 -11.75
C LEU A 439 -2.12 15.05 -10.27
N GLY A 440 -3.09 15.22 -9.36
CA GLY A 440 -2.83 15.19 -7.92
C GLY A 440 -2.28 13.84 -7.45
N VAL A 441 -2.83 12.73 -7.96
CA VAL A 441 -2.35 11.38 -7.64
C VAL A 441 -0.93 11.16 -8.16
N CYS A 442 -0.59 11.61 -9.38
CA CYS A 442 0.78 11.51 -9.91
C CYS A 442 1.79 12.18 -8.99
N TYR A 443 1.56 13.45 -8.62
CA TYR A 443 2.46 14.17 -7.72
C TYR A 443 2.54 13.51 -6.34
N PHE A 444 1.42 13.05 -5.79
CA PHE A 444 1.43 12.33 -4.51
C PHE A 444 2.28 11.05 -4.58
N GLN A 445 2.18 10.29 -5.68
CA GLN A 445 2.97 9.06 -5.86
C GLN A 445 4.45 9.35 -6.13
N GLN A 446 4.80 10.43 -6.85
CA GLN A 446 6.18 10.92 -6.94
C GLN A 446 6.74 11.21 -5.54
N ALA A 447 5.99 11.91 -4.68
CA ALA A 447 6.40 12.16 -3.30
C ALA A 447 6.62 10.89 -2.45
N LEU A 448 5.96 9.78 -2.78
CA LEU A 448 6.18 8.49 -2.12
C LEU A 448 7.41 7.74 -2.65
N LYS A 449 7.77 7.93 -3.92
CA LYS A 449 8.93 7.27 -4.56
C LYS A 449 10.24 8.05 -4.41
N THR A 450 10.17 9.36 -4.19
CA THR A 450 11.36 10.22 -4.03
C THR A 450 11.99 10.09 -2.64
N LYS A 451 13.33 10.16 -2.59
CA LYS A 451 14.12 10.14 -1.35
C LYS A 451 14.49 11.53 -0.83
N HIS A 452 14.68 12.51 -1.72
CA HIS A 452 15.06 13.87 -1.38
C HIS A 452 13.94 14.64 -0.67
N GLN A 453 14.20 15.12 0.55
CA GLN A 453 13.16 15.68 1.42
C GLN A 453 12.50 16.95 0.84
N GLU A 454 13.26 17.83 0.19
CA GLU A 454 12.74 19.07 -0.41
C GLU A 454 11.80 18.80 -1.58
N GLU A 455 12.16 17.85 -2.44
CA GLU A 455 11.31 17.43 -3.57
C GLU A 455 10.00 16.78 -3.09
N ILE A 456 10.06 15.96 -2.03
CA ILE A 456 8.86 15.36 -1.43
C ILE A 456 7.87 16.44 -1.01
N LEU A 457 8.33 17.51 -0.36
CA LEU A 457 7.47 18.62 0.08
C LEU A 457 6.82 19.30 -1.13
N LYS A 458 7.62 19.66 -2.14
CA LYS A 458 7.16 20.29 -3.38
C LYS A 458 6.10 19.44 -4.10
N TYR A 459 6.32 18.13 -4.22
CA TYR A 459 5.36 17.23 -4.84
C TYR A 459 4.06 17.12 -4.03
N ILE A 460 4.13 17.07 -2.69
CA ILE A 460 2.92 17.06 -1.85
C ILE A 460 2.15 18.37 -2.00
N GLU A 461 2.82 19.53 -2.03
CA GLU A 461 2.19 20.83 -2.24
C GLU A 461 1.47 20.91 -3.60
N ASN A 462 2.12 20.45 -4.67
CA ASN A 462 1.48 20.33 -5.99
C ASN A 462 0.25 19.42 -5.93
N ALA A 463 0.35 18.26 -5.27
CA ALA A 463 -0.78 17.34 -5.11
C ALA A 463 -1.97 18.03 -4.40
N ILE A 464 -1.71 18.78 -3.32
CA ILE A 464 -2.74 19.56 -2.59
C ILE A 464 -3.43 20.55 -3.52
N GLN A 465 -2.68 21.30 -4.35
CA GLN A 465 -3.26 22.25 -5.29
C GLN A 465 -4.18 21.56 -6.31
N HIS A 466 -3.74 20.44 -6.87
CA HIS A 466 -4.53 19.69 -7.86
C HIS A 466 -5.80 19.07 -7.25
N PHE A 467 -5.72 18.47 -6.05
CA PHE A 467 -6.91 17.94 -5.37
C PHE A 467 -7.86 19.05 -4.90
N GLY A 468 -7.35 20.23 -4.54
CA GLY A 468 -8.16 21.41 -4.27
C GLY A 468 -9.00 21.83 -5.48
N LYS A 469 -8.37 21.94 -6.66
CA LYS A 469 -9.10 22.22 -7.91
C LYS A 469 -10.07 21.11 -8.29
N ALA A 470 -9.71 19.84 -8.07
CA ALA A 470 -10.63 18.72 -8.31
C ALA A 470 -11.89 18.85 -7.42
N LEU A 471 -11.74 19.22 -6.14
CA LEU A 471 -12.86 19.46 -5.24
C LEU A 471 -13.78 20.59 -5.72
N GLU A 472 -13.20 21.68 -6.24
CA GLU A 472 -13.95 22.80 -6.82
C GLU A 472 -14.78 22.34 -8.03
N PHE A 473 -14.18 21.65 -8.99
CA PHE A 473 -14.91 21.13 -10.15
C PHE A 473 -15.98 20.09 -9.78
N ALA A 474 -15.69 19.21 -8.81
CA ALA A 474 -16.67 18.24 -8.32
C ALA A 474 -17.93 18.93 -7.78
N SER A 475 -17.81 20.12 -7.20
CA SER A 475 -18.95 20.87 -6.67
C SER A 475 -19.91 21.40 -7.74
N GLN A 476 -19.46 21.51 -8.99
CA GLN A 476 -20.20 22.00 -10.15
C GLN A 476 -20.94 20.89 -10.92
N ILE A 477 -20.68 19.63 -10.60
CA ILE A 477 -21.38 18.48 -11.20
C ILE A 477 -22.85 18.49 -10.77
N SER A 478 -23.76 18.36 -11.74
CA SER A 478 -25.21 18.39 -11.53
C SER A 478 -25.76 17.10 -10.90
N ASP A 479 -25.24 15.94 -11.28
CA ASP A 479 -25.59 14.66 -10.67
C ASP A 479 -25.13 14.65 -9.20
N GLU A 480 -26.10 14.64 -8.28
CA GLU A 480 -25.84 14.80 -6.85
C GLU A 480 -24.99 13.63 -6.29
N GLN A 481 -25.19 12.40 -6.78
CA GLN A 481 -24.45 11.24 -6.26
C GLN A 481 -23.01 11.22 -6.78
N GLN A 482 -22.79 11.56 -8.05
CA GLN A 482 -21.47 11.71 -8.63
C GLN A 482 -20.71 12.88 -7.99
N LYS A 483 -21.40 14.02 -7.80
CA LYS A 483 -20.86 15.17 -7.06
C LYS A 483 -20.36 14.78 -5.67
N LEU A 484 -21.22 14.15 -4.86
CA LEU A 484 -20.87 13.72 -3.50
C LEU A 484 -19.69 12.74 -3.51
N GLN A 485 -19.65 11.84 -4.49
CA GLN A 485 -18.57 10.89 -4.67
C GLN A 485 -17.24 11.59 -4.96
N GLU A 486 -17.19 12.46 -5.97
CA GLU A 486 -15.93 13.10 -6.36
C GLU A 486 -15.46 14.11 -5.31
N GLN A 487 -16.38 14.75 -4.57
CA GLN A 487 -16.05 15.53 -3.39
C GLN A 487 -15.46 14.66 -2.27
N ASN A 488 -16.03 13.49 -2.00
CA ASN A 488 -15.47 12.54 -1.03
C ASN A 488 -14.04 12.12 -1.44
N ASN A 489 -13.83 11.77 -2.71
CA ASN A 489 -12.54 11.36 -3.25
C ASN A 489 -11.49 12.48 -3.08
N ALA A 490 -11.81 13.70 -3.48
CA ALA A 490 -10.89 14.83 -3.36
C ALA A 490 -10.54 15.15 -1.90
N GLN A 491 -11.53 15.13 -0.99
CA GLN A 491 -11.30 15.34 0.45
C GLN A 491 -10.44 14.24 1.06
N TYR A 492 -10.66 12.98 0.68
CA TYR A 492 -9.82 11.87 1.12
C TYR A 492 -8.35 12.10 0.74
N TRP A 493 -8.07 12.46 -0.51
CA TRP A 493 -6.70 12.66 -0.98
C TRP A 493 -6.04 13.91 -0.40
N LEU A 494 -6.78 15.00 -0.19
CA LEU A 494 -6.30 16.15 0.57
C LEU A 494 -5.90 15.74 1.99
N GLY A 495 -6.74 14.96 2.68
CA GLY A 495 -6.42 14.40 3.99
C GLY A 495 -5.15 13.55 3.98
N ARG A 496 -4.95 12.73 2.94
CA ARG A 496 -3.75 11.92 2.75
C ARG A 496 -2.49 12.76 2.49
N CYS A 497 -2.60 13.83 1.71
CA CYS A 497 -1.49 14.75 1.46
C CYS A 497 -1.01 15.40 2.75
N TYR A 498 -1.92 15.98 3.54
CA TYR A 498 -1.57 16.59 4.84
C TYR A 498 -1.08 15.56 5.85
N PHE A 499 -1.64 14.35 5.85
CA PHE A 499 -1.15 13.26 6.69
C PHE A 499 0.30 12.88 6.34
N GLN A 500 0.61 12.78 5.05
CA GLN A 500 1.96 12.46 4.59
C GLN A 500 2.94 13.60 4.90
N LEU A 501 2.50 14.86 4.72
CA LEU A 501 3.26 16.05 5.11
C LEU A 501 3.60 15.99 6.59
N ALA A 502 2.60 15.75 7.45
CA ALA A 502 2.76 15.62 8.89
C ALA A 502 3.77 14.52 9.29
N LEU A 503 3.78 13.39 8.58
CA LEU A 503 4.75 12.31 8.83
C LEU A 503 6.19 12.74 8.49
N LYS A 504 6.37 13.48 7.39
CA LYS A 504 7.68 13.90 6.88
C LYS A 504 8.25 15.14 7.56
N THR A 505 7.40 15.98 8.16
CA THR A 505 7.83 17.14 8.95
C THR A 505 8.58 16.71 10.22
N LYS A 506 9.78 17.26 10.41
CA LYS A 506 10.65 17.02 11.57
C LYS A 506 10.16 17.78 12.80
N GLN A 507 9.76 19.04 12.63
CA GLN A 507 9.30 19.88 13.73
C GLN A 507 7.96 19.38 14.28
N GLN A 508 7.94 18.99 15.56
CA GLN A 508 6.76 18.41 16.21
C GLN A 508 5.54 19.34 16.14
N LYS A 509 5.70 20.63 16.45
CA LYS A 509 4.60 21.62 16.45
C LYS A 509 3.95 21.76 15.07
N GLU A 510 4.76 21.78 14.03
CA GLU A 510 4.30 21.91 12.65
C GLU A 510 3.64 20.61 12.15
N ALA A 511 4.24 19.45 12.47
CA ALA A 511 3.64 18.14 12.19
C ALA A 511 2.26 17.98 12.82
N LEU A 512 2.06 18.47 14.06
CA LEU A 512 0.76 18.44 14.72
C LEU A 512 -0.29 19.30 14.01
N LYS A 513 0.09 20.47 13.47
CA LYS A 513 -0.80 21.32 12.65
C LYS A 513 -1.23 20.62 11.37
N TYR A 514 -0.30 19.96 10.68
CA TYR A 514 -0.65 19.18 9.48
C TYR A 514 -1.57 18.00 9.79
N PHE A 515 -1.41 17.34 10.95
CA PHE A 515 -2.40 16.33 11.38
C PHE A 515 -3.78 16.93 11.64
N GLU A 516 -3.89 18.15 12.16
CA GLU A 516 -5.18 18.83 12.32
C GLU A 516 -5.84 19.11 10.96
N GLN A 517 -5.07 19.53 9.95
CA GLN A 517 -5.56 19.68 8.57
C GLN A 517 -6.01 18.33 7.99
N ALA A 518 -5.22 17.28 8.17
CA ALA A 518 -5.61 15.93 7.73
C ALA A 518 -6.93 15.47 8.37
N ILE A 519 -7.09 15.69 9.67
CA ILE A 519 -8.32 15.39 10.41
C ILE A 519 -9.52 16.17 9.87
N TYR A 520 -9.33 17.44 9.52
CA TYR A 520 -10.39 18.26 8.91
C TYR A 520 -10.88 17.63 7.61
N HIS A 521 -9.97 17.33 6.67
CA HIS A 521 -10.32 16.76 5.38
C HIS A 521 -10.94 15.36 5.49
N PHE A 522 -10.44 14.49 6.38
CA PHE A 522 -11.07 13.18 6.60
C PHE A 522 -12.46 13.27 7.27
N LYS A 523 -12.75 14.31 8.06
CA LYS A 523 -14.11 14.57 8.56
C LYS A 523 -15.05 15.00 7.45
N GLU A 524 -14.59 15.84 6.52
CA GLU A 524 -15.39 16.24 5.36
C GLU A 524 -15.63 15.05 4.42
N SER A 525 -14.62 14.23 4.14
CA SER A 525 -14.79 12.95 3.43
C SER A 525 -15.86 12.07 4.11
N LEU A 526 -15.79 11.89 5.44
CA LEU A 526 -16.81 11.14 6.19
C LEU A 526 -18.22 11.74 6.04
N LYS A 527 -18.35 13.06 5.94
CA LYS A 527 -19.64 13.75 5.76
C LYS A 527 -20.24 13.48 4.39
N PHE A 528 -19.43 13.48 3.33
CA PHE A 528 -19.88 13.11 1.99
C PHE A 528 -20.19 11.61 1.88
N ALA A 529 -19.33 10.76 2.42
CA ALA A 529 -19.52 9.30 2.42
C ALA A 529 -20.86 8.87 3.02
N LYS A 530 -21.35 9.57 4.05
CA LYS A 530 -22.66 9.32 4.68
C LYS A 530 -23.88 9.59 3.78
N GLN A 531 -23.72 10.47 2.80
CA GLN A 531 -24.81 10.92 1.91
C GLN A 531 -24.90 10.08 0.62
N LEU A 532 -23.95 9.15 0.40
CA LEU A 532 -24.00 8.24 -0.73
C LEU A 532 -25.18 7.28 -0.60
N SER A 533 -26.00 7.16 -1.65
CA SER A 533 -27.20 6.31 -1.69
C SER A 533 -26.87 4.82 -1.84
N ASN A 534 -25.75 4.49 -2.48
CA ASN A 534 -25.27 3.11 -2.59
C ASN A 534 -24.75 2.61 -1.23
N GLU A 535 -25.50 1.75 -0.55
CA GLU A 535 -25.18 1.25 0.80
C GLU A 535 -23.80 0.61 0.91
N GLU A 536 -23.41 -0.24 -0.05
CA GLU A 536 -22.11 -0.93 -0.03
C GLU A 536 -20.95 0.07 -0.11
N ARG A 537 -21.06 1.06 -1.01
CA ARG A 537 -20.07 2.12 -1.15
C ARG A 537 -20.06 3.05 0.06
N ASN A 538 -21.24 3.43 0.54
CA ASN A 538 -21.43 4.25 1.73
C ASN A 538 -20.69 3.65 2.94
N PHE A 539 -20.87 2.35 3.22
CA PHE A 539 -20.16 1.69 4.31
C PHE A 539 -18.65 1.59 4.07
N LYS A 540 -18.21 1.31 2.83
CA LYS A 540 -16.79 1.25 2.47
C LYS A 540 -16.09 2.58 2.72
N GLU A 541 -16.63 3.68 2.18
CA GLU A 541 -16.05 5.02 2.31
C GLU A 541 -16.07 5.50 3.77
N GLN A 542 -17.14 5.22 4.51
CA GLN A 542 -17.20 5.53 5.95
C GLN A 542 -16.16 4.75 6.77
N ASN A 543 -15.92 3.47 6.46
CA ASN A 543 -14.84 2.70 7.08
C ASN A 543 -13.48 3.37 6.81
N ILE A 544 -13.18 3.66 5.55
CA ILE A 544 -11.91 4.29 5.13
C ILE A 544 -11.69 5.62 5.86
N ALA A 545 -12.68 6.51 5.86
CA ALA A 545 -12.55 7.81 6.51
C ALA A 545 -12.34 7.68 8.04
N GLN A 546 -13.08 6.77 8.71
CA GLN A 546 -12.89 6.51 10.14
C GLN A 546 -11.52 5.90 10.44
N HIS A 547 -11.03 5.02 9.57
CA HIS A 547 -9.71 4.43 9.70
C HIS A 547 -8.63 5.50 9.69
N TRP A 548 -8.65 6.38 8.69
CA TRP A 548 -7.64 7.44 8.56
C TRP A 548 -7.74 8.50 9.66
N LEU A 549 -8.94 8.81 10.15
CA LEU A 549 -9.10 9.62 11.37
C LEU A 549 -8.42 8.95 12.57
N GLY A 550 -8.61 7.63 12.73
CA GLY A 550 -7.92 6.83 13.75
C GLY A 550 -6.40 6.91 13.61
N SER A 551 -5.90 6.77 12.39
CA SER A 551 -4.47 6.84 12.06
C SER A 551 -3.86 8.22 12.35
N CYS A 552 -4.58 9.31 12.08
CA CYS A 552 -4.14 10.67 12.42
C CYS A 552 -3.92 10.81 13.93
N TYR A 553 -4.91 10.46 14.75
CA TYR A 553 -4.77 10.53 16.20
C TYR A 553 -3.71 9.57 16.74
N PHE A 554 -3.58 8.36 16.16
CA PHE A 554 -2.54 7.42 16.55
C PHE A 554 -1.14 8.01 16.31
N GLN A 555 -0.90 8.64 15.16
CA GLN A 555 0.39 9.26 14.86
C GLN A 555 0.64 10.53 15.70
N GLN A 556 -0.38 11.34 15.97
CA GLN A 556 -0.28 12.44 16.94
C GLN A 556 0.13 11.93 18.33
N ALA A 557 -0.43 10.80 18.78
CA ALA A 557 -0.08 10.17 20.06
C ALA A 557 1.37 9.69 20.10
N LEU A 558 1.91 9.19 18.99
CA LEU A 558 3.30 8.78 18.89
C LEU A 558 4.26 9.98 18.90
N LYS A 559 3.97 11.02 18.10
CA LYS A 559 4.82 12.20 17.96
C LYS A 559 4.84 13.13 19.17
N THR A 560 3.82 13.10 20.03
CA THR A 560 3.80 13.96 21.23
C THR A 560 4.62 13.37 22.38
N GLU A 561 5.42 14.22 23.01
CA GLU A 561 6.22 13.88 24.22
C GLU A 561 5.39 13.94 25.50
N LEU A 562 4.32 14.75 25.52
CA LEU A 562 3.45 14.89 26.68
C LEU A 562 2.57 13.66 26.85
N GLN A 563 2.86 12.86 27.87
CA GLN A 563 2.20 11.57 28.16
C GLN A 563 0.66 11.70 28.23
N GLU A 564 0.13 12.69 28.95
CA GLU A 564 -1.32 12.90 29.07
C GLU A 564 -1.99 13.16 27.70
N LYS A 565 -1.35 13.99 26.86
CA LYS A 565 -1.84 14.28 25.50
C LYS A 565 -1.77 13.03 24.63
N ALA A 566 -0.69 12.25 24.73
CA ALA A 566 -0.55 10.99 24.01
C ALA A 566 -1.68 10.02 24.37
N LEU A 567 -1.98 9.84 25.66
CA LEU A 567 -3.06 8.96 26.12
C LEU A 567 -4.44 9.44 25.64
N LYS A 568 -4.68 10.76 25.60
CA LYS A 568 -5.91 11.34 25.04
C LYS A 568 -6.04 11.04 23.54
N TYR A 569 -4.97 11.22 22.78
CA TYR A 569 -4.96 10.92 21.35
C TYR A 569 -5.16 9.43 21.07
N PHE A 570 -4.55 8.52 21.84
CA PHE A 570 -4.83 7.08 21.71
C PHE A 570 -6.30 6.74 21.99
N LYS A 571 -6.94 7.37 22.99
CA LYS A 571 -8.39 7.19 23.24
C LYS A 571 -9.23 7.60 22.03
N ASN A 572 -8.90 8.73 21.39
CA ASN A 572 -9.57 9.18 20.17
C ASN A 572 -9.35 8.19 19.01
N ALA A 573 -8.10 7.73 18.81
CA ALA A 573 -7.77 6.75 17.78
C ALA A 573 -8.60 5.46 17.94
N ILE A 574 -8.68 4.93 19.17
CA ILE A 574 -9.49 3.75 19.50
C ILE A 574 -10.96 3.96 19.17
N GLN A 575 -11.52 5.14 19.44
CA GLN A 575 -12.91 5.44 19.13
C GLN A 575 -13.18 5.39 17.62
N HIS A 576 -12.27 5.95 16.81
CA HIS A 576 -12.38 5.96 15.36
C HIS A 576 -12.19 4.57 14.75
N PHE A 577 -11.18 3.79 15.17
CA PHE A 577 -11.00 2.41 14.70
C PHE A 577 -12.16 1.48 15.10
N LYS A 578 -12.79 1.70 16.26
CA LYS A 578 -14.04 0.98 16.62
C LYS A 578 -15.20 1.32 15.70
N LYS A 579 -15.33 2.58 15.25
CA LYS A 579 -16.35 2.97 14.26
C LYS A 579 -16.04 2.36 12.90
N ALA A 580 -14.79 2.41 12.45
CA ALA A 580 -14.33 1.77 11.21
C ALA A 580 -14.68 0.27 11.19
N LEU A 581 -14.40 -0.44 12.28
CA LEU A 581 -14.76 -1.86 12.45
C LEU A 581 -16.27 -2.12 12.30
N LYS A 582 -17.13 -1.25 12.85
CA LYS A 582 -18.60 -1.39 12.72
C LYS A 582 -19.06 -1.26 11.26
N TYR A 583 -18.44 -0.37 10.49
CA TYR A 583 -18.75 -0.22 9.06
C TYR A 583 -18.19 -1.39 8.24
N ALA A 584 -17.00 -1.89 8.57
CA ALA A 584 -16.44 -3.10 7.96
C ALA A 584 -17.37 -4.32 8.12
N GLU A 585 -18.05 -4.45 9.28
CA GLU A 585 -19.00 -5.52 9.56
C GLU A 585 -20.23 -5.53 8.64
N GLN A 586 -20.59 -4.37 8.05
CA GLN A 586 -21.74 -4.18 7.16
C GLN A 586 -21.43 -4.45 5.68
N LEU A 587 -20.17 -4.71 5.32
CA LEU A 587 -19.79 -4.97 3.93
C LEU A 587 -20.38 -6.31 3.44
N SER A 588 -20.89 -6.31 2.20
CA SER A 588 -21.48 -7.48 1.55
C SER A 588 -20.45 -8.46 0.99
N ASP A 589 -19.32 -7.99 0.46
CA ASP A 589 -18.23 -8.86 0.05
C ASP A 589 -17.53 -9.44 1.29
N GLU A 590 -17.62 -10.76 1.46
CA GLU A 590 -17.11 -11.47 2.62
C GLU A 590 -15.59 -11.38 2.77
N GLN A 591 -14.84 -11.39 1.66
CA GLN A 591 -13.37 -11.31 1.71
C GLN A 591 -12.93 -9.89 2.06
N GLN A 592 -13.57 -8.88 1.45
CA GLN A 592 -13.31 -7.48 1.80
C GLN A 592 -13.67 -7.18 3.26
N LYS A 593 -14.81 -7.70 3.73
CA LYS A 593 -15.23 -7.62 5.13
C LYS A 593 -14.18 -8.19 6.07
N LEU A 594 -13.70 -9.42 5.83
CA LEU A 594 -12.67 -10.08 6.64
C LEU A 594 -11.37 -9.27 6.68
N GLN A 595 -10.93 -8.76 5.52
CA GLN A 595 -9.73 -7.92 5.41
C GLN A 595 -9.84 -6.64 6.23
N GLU A 596 -10.95 -5.91 6.08
CA GLU A 596 -11.18 -4.66 6.81
C GLU A 596 -11.34 -4.88 8.32
N GLN A 597 -11.96 -6.00 8.72
CA GLN A 597 -12.04 -6.41 10.12
C GLN A 597 -10.66 -6.76 10.70
N ASN A 598 -9.82 -7.50 9.96
CA ASN A 598 -8.45 -7.78 10.35
C ASN A 598 -7.67 -6.47 10.57
N ASN A 599 -7.72 -5.55 9.60
CA ASN A 599 -7.02 -4.27 9.65
C ASN A 599 -7.42 -3.44 10.86
N ASN A 600 -8.72 -3.27 11.08
CA ASN A 600 -9.21 -2.47 12.21
C ASN A 600 -8.89 -3.12 13.57
N GLN A 601 -8.91 -4.45 13.69
CA GLN A 601 -8.46 -5.11 14.93
C GLN A 601 -6.95 -4.96 15.15
N PHE A 602 -6.14 -5.03 14.09
CA PHE A 602 -4.70 -4.81 14.19
C PHE A 602 -4.39 -3.42 14.77
N TRP A 603 -4.99 -2.36 14.23
CA TRP A 603 -4.76 -0.99 14.69
C TRP A 603 -5.29 -0.72 16.09
N LEU A 604 -6.42 -1.32 16.47
CA LEU A 604 -6.86 -1.33 17.86
C LEU A 604 -5.82 -1.98 18.77
N GLY A 605 -5.20 -3.09 18.34
CA GLY A 605 -4.09 -3.73 19.05
C GLY A 605 -2.89 -2.81 19.21
N GLN A 606 -2.49 -2.12 18.15
CA GLN A 606 -1.41 -1.13 18.16
C GLN A 606 -1.67 0.01 19.14
N CYS A 607 -2.88 0.57 19.17
CA CYS A 607 -3.23 1.63 20.11
C CYS A 607 -3.02 1.18 21.56
N TYR A 608 -3.54 0.01 21.94
CA TYR A 608 -3.38 -0.50 23.30
C TYR A 608 -1.92 -0.87 23.61
N PHE A 609 -1.18 -1.44 22.65
CA PHE A 609 0.23 -1.77 22.82
C PHE A 609 1.05 -0.51 23.11
N GLN A 610 0.87 0.55 22.32
CA GLN A 610 1.59 1.82 22.50
C GLN A 610 1.15 2.56 23.77
N GLN A 611 -0.12 2.49 24.16
CA GLN A 611 -0.56 2.95 25.48
C GLN A 611 0.17 2.22 26.60
N ALA A 612 0.32 0.89 26.52
CA ALA A 612 1.05 0.11 27.51
C ALA A 612 2.54 0.50 27.59
N LEU A 613 3.15 0.90 26.46
CA LEU A 613 4.53 1.36 26.44
C LEU A 613 4.71 2.74 27.08
N LYS A 614 3.80 3.69 26.80
CA LYS A 614 3.85 5.07 27.30
C LYS A 614 3.28 5.26 28.73
N THR A 615 2.65 4.23 29.32
CA THR A 615 2.09 4.31 30.69
C THR A 615 3.12 3.86 31.73
N GLU A 616 3.12 4.50 32.89
CA GLU A 616 4.00 4.17 34.03
C GLU A 616 3.30 3.32 35.10
N HIS A 617 1.97 3.47 35.27
CA HIS A 617 1.20 2.68 36.23
C HIS A 617 1.07 1.20 35.83
N GLN A 618 1.62 0.30 36.64
CA GLN A 618 1.74 -1.14 36.33
C GLN A 618 0.40 -1.86 36.09
N GLU A 619 -0.65 -1.54 36.86
CA GLU A 619 -1.99 -2.13 36.66
C GLU A 619 -2.58 -1.77 35.29
N GLU A 620 -2.38 -0.52 34.88
CA GLU A 620 -2.83 -0.04 33.57
C GLU A 620 -2.03 -0.66 32.43
N ILE A 621 -0.70 -0.80 32.60
CA ILE A 621 0.18 -1.47 31.62
C ILE A 621 -0.31 -2.89 31.33
N LEU A 622 -0.57 -3.69 32.37
CA LEU A 622 -1.04 -5.07 32.21
C LEU A 622 -2.42 -5.12 31.55
N LYS A 623 -3.33 -4.21 31.91
CA LYS A 623 -4.65 -4.07 31.29
C LYS A 623 -4.55 -3.73 29.81
N TYR A 624 -3.69 -2.78 29.43
CA TYR A 624 -3.49 -2.39 28.04
C TYR A 624 -2.87 -3.52 27.23
N PHE A 625 -1.85 -4.23 27.73
CA PHE A 625 -1.31 -5.40 27.01
C PHE A 625 -2.34 -6.52 26.86
N LYS A 626 -3.17 -6.79 27.88
CA LYS A 626 -4.27 -7.76 27.76
C LYS A 626 -5.24 -7.38 26.65
N ASN A 627 -5.59 -6.09 26.54
CA ASN A 627 -6.42 -5.60 25.45
C ASN A 627 -5.71 -5.74 24.10
N ALA A 628 -4.43 -5.40 24.00
CA ALA A 628 -3.63 -5.54 22.78
C ALA A 628 -3.61 -7.00 22.29
N ILE A 629 -3.30 -7.94 23.18
CA ILE A 629 -3.29 -9.39 22.90
C ILE A 629 -4.66 -9.87 22.41
N GLN A 630 -5.75 -9.42 23.04
CA GLN A 630 -7.10 -9.76 22.58
C GLN A 630 -7.37 -9.27 21.15
N ARG A 631 -6.92 -8.05 20.82
CA ARG A 631 -7.13 -7.45 19.49
C ARG A 631 -6.28 -8.12 18.42
N PHE A 632 -4.99 -8.34 18.65
CA PHE A 632 -4.14 -9.09 17.70
C PHE A 632 -4.60 -10.54 17.53
N GLY A 633 -5.09 -11.19 18.60
CA GLY A 633 -5.69 -12.51 18.51
C GLY A 633 -6.97 -12.55 17.65
N LYS A 634 -7.79 -11.49 17.65
CA LYS A 634 -8.92 -11.36 16.72
C LYS A 634 -8.46 -11.12 15.28
N ALA A 635 -7.45 -10.27 15.07
CA ALA A 635 -6.86 -10.04 13.75
C ALA A 635 -6.36 -11.37 13.13
N LEU A 636 -5.65 -12.19 13.91
CA LEU A 636 -5.19 -13.52 13.49
C LEU A 636 -6.34 -14.42 13.02
N LYS A 637 -7.45 -14.47 13.76
CA LYS A 637 -8.63 -15.28 13.39
C LYS A 637 -9.27 -14.84 12.07
N PHE A 638 -9.27 -13.55 11.77
CA PHE A 638 -9.76 -13.05 10.49
C PHE A 638 -8.76 -13.36 9.35
N ALA A 639 -7.46 -13.25 9.61
CA ALA A 639 -6.43 -13.61 8.64
C ALA A 639 -6.53 -15.07 8.20
N GLU A 640 -6.83 -15.99 9.12
CA GLU A 640 -7.01 -17.43 8.83
C GLU A 640 -8.10 -17.74 7.79
N GLN A 641 -9.10 -16.85 7.66
CA GLN A 641 -10.28 -16.98 6.79
C GLN A 641 -10.12 -16.29 5.42
N LEU A 642 -9.00 -15.60 5.18
CA LEU A 642 -8.72 -14.98 3.89
C LEU A 642 -8.47 -16.06 2.82
N SER A 643 -9.04 -15.86 1.62
CA SER A 643 -8.90 -16.78 0.49
C SER A 643 -7.61 -16.60 -0.29
N ASP A 644 -7.07 -15.38 -0.32
CA ASP A 644 -5.75 -15.11 -0.90
C ASP A 644 -4.67 -15.65 0.03
N GLU A 645 -3.92 -16.67 -0.42
CA GLU A 645 -2.91 -17.33 0.40
C GLU A 645 -1.76 -16.39 0.79
N GLN A 646 -1.31 -15.51 -0.10
CA GLN A 646 -0.20 -14.61 0.18
C GLN A 646 -0.59 -13.57 1.21
N GLN A 647 -1.77 -12.96 1.02
CA GLN A 647 -2.32 -12.03 1.99
C GLN A 647 -2.59 -12.69 3.34
N LYS A 648 -3.13 -13.92 3.33
CA LYS A 648 -3.35 -14.72 4.54
C LYS A 648 -2.06 -14.92 5.32
N TYR A 649 -0.99 -15.41 4.70
CA TYR A 649 0.29 -15.63 5.38
C TYR A 649 0.92 -14.33 5.86
N GLN A 650 0.78 -13.25 5.09
CA GLN A 650 1.25 -11.92 5.49
C GLN A 650 0.56 -11.45 6.77
N GLU A 651 -0.75 -11.56 6.83
CA GLU A 651 -1.55 -11.10 7.97
C GLU A 651 -1.40 -11.99 9.20
N GLN A 652 -1.24 -13.30 8.99
CA GLN A 652 -0.94 -14.25 10.07
C GLN A 652 0.43 -13.99 10.69
N ASN A 653 1.47 -13.77 9.87
CA ASN A 653 2.79 -13.43 10.38
C ASN A 653 2.77 -12.14 11.19
N THR A 654 2.02 -11.13 10.72
CA THR A 654 1.97 -9.81 11.33
C THR A 654 1.31 -9.91 12.70
N ALA A 655 0.16 -10.57 12.79
CA ALA A 655 -0.54 -10.76 14.06
C ALA A 655 0.30 -11.55 15.07
N GLN A 656 0.97 -12.63 14.64
CA GLN A 656 1.85 -13.44 15.49
C GLN A 656 3.06 -12.64 15.99
N TYR A 657 3.70 -11.86 15.12
CA TYR A 657 4.82 -10.99 15.49
C TYR A 657 4.43 -10.02 16.62
N TRP A 658 3.29 -9.34 16.49
CA TRP A 658 2.85 -8.38 17.50
C TRP A 658 2.32 -9.03 18.78
N LEU A 659 1.76 -10.24 18.71
CA LEU A 659 1.49 -11.05 19.90
C LEU A 659 2.79 -11.40 20.63
N GLY A 660 3.84 -11.79 19.89
CA GLY A 660 5.18 -12.02 20.42
C GLY A 660 5.73 -10.79 21.13
N ARG A 661 5.65 -9.61 20.50
CA ARG A 661 6.04 -8.33 21.09
C ARG A 661 5.26 -8.02 22.38
N CYS A 662 3.94 -8.18 22.40
CA CYS A 662 3.14 -7.95 23.61
C CYS A 662 3.64 -8.78 24.79
N TYR A 663 3.87 -10.08 24.58
CA TYR A 663 4.36 -10.96 25.63
C TYR A 663 5.80 -10.65 26.04
N PHE A 664 6.67 -10.27 25.09
CA PHE A 664 8.03 -9.85 25.40
C PHE A 664 8.06 -8.62 26.31
N GLU A 665 7.32 -7.56 25.95
CA GLU A 665 7.28 -6.33 26.74
C GLU A 665 6.63 -6.57 28.13
N GLN A 666 5.62 -7.44 28.21
CA GLN A 666 5.10 -7.89 29.51
C GLN A 666 6.16 -8.61 30.33
N ALA A 667 6.98 -9.47 29.72
CA ALA A 667 8.02 -10.20 30.43
C ALA A 667 9.09 -9.26 31.02
N LEU A 668 9.41 -8.17 30.31
CA LEU A 668 10.33 -7.14 30.79
C LEU A 668 9.72 -6.32 31.93
N LYS A 669 8.55 -5.71 31.70
CA LYS A 669 7.89 -4.78 32.63
C LYS A 669 7.31 -5.43 33.89
N ILE A 670 7.26 -6.76 33.95
CA ILE A 670 7.00 -7.46 35.21
C ILE A 670 8.27 -7.38 36.04
N GLU A 671 8.30 -6.36 36.89
CA GLU A 671 9.31 -6.14 37.92
C GLU A 671 8.73 -6.44 39.30
N TYR A 672 9.61 -6.93 40.16
CA TYR A 672 9.37 -7.12 41.58
C TYR A 672 9.20 -5.73 42.21
N GLN A 673 8.04 -5.43 42.78
CA GLN A 673 7.76 -4.11 43.35
C GLN A 673 8.47 -3.93 44.71
N GLU A 674 9.70 -3.42 44.69
CA GLU A 674 10.35 -2.87 45.88
C GLU A 674 9.49 -1.77 46.52
N GLU A 675 8.72 -1.01 45.73
CA GLU A 675 7.80 0.04 46.20
C GLU A 675 6.57 -0.49 46.94
N ALA A 676 6.07 -1.67 46.59
CA ALA A 676 5.02 -2.32 47.38
C ALA A 676 5.58 -2.76 48.73
N LEU A 677 6.82 -3.28 48.76
CA LEU A 677 7.53 -3.55 50.01
C LEU A 677 7.77 -2.28 50.83
N LYS A 678 8.15 -1.17 50.19
CA LYS A 678 8.36 0.12 50.82
C LYS A 678 7.06 0.69 51.40
N TYR A 679 5.95 0.54 50.67
CA TYR A 679 4.60 0.83 51.16
C TYR A 679 4.19 -0.09 52.31
N PHE A 680 4.56 -1.38 52.27
CA PHE A 680 4.36 -2.32 53.37
C PHE A 680 5.22 -1.96 54.60
N GLU A 681 6.47 -1.57 54.41
CA GLU A 681 7.39 -1.09 55.45
C GLU A 681 6.92 0.23 56.06
N GLU A 682 6.24 1.08 55.27
CA GLU A 682 5.62 2.33 55.72
C GLU A 682 4.29 2.10 56.45
N GLU A 683 3.38 1.26 55.93
CA GLU A 683 2.12 0.92 56.63
C GLU A 683 2.37 0.05 57.89
N LEU A 684 3.46 -0.71 57.97
CA LEU A 684 3.87 -1.42 59.19
C LEU A 684 4.34 -0.48 60.32
N LYS A 685 4.64 0.79 60.01
CA LYS A 685 4.95 1.84 61.00
C LYS A 685 3.68 2.45 61.61
N ASP A 686 2.55 2.40 60.91
CA ASP A 686 1.24 2.75 61.46
C ASP A 686 0.67 1.52 62.20
N GLU A 687 0.35 1.65 63.49
CA GLU A 687 0.00 0.53 64.37
C GLU A 687 -1.30 -0.25 64.00
N ASN A 688 -1.92 0.03 62.86
CA ASN A 688 -3.20 -0.56 62.43
C ASN A 688 -3.01 -1.84 61.60
N LEU A 689 -2.59 -2.88 62.29
CA LEU A 689 -2.23 -4.20 61.76
C LEU A 689 -3.37 -4.91 61.00
N GLU A 690 -4.64 -4.61 61.33
CA GLU A 690 -5.82 -5.19 60.67
C GLU A 690 -5.97 -4.69 59.22
N LYS A 691 -5.58 -3.43 58.95
CA LYS A 691 -5.56 -2.85 57.60
C LYS A 691 -4.44 -3.46 56.76
N VAL A 692 -3.26 -3.67 57.35
CA VAL A 692 -2.09 -4.30 56.72
C VAL A 692 -2.38 -5.75 56.31
N LEU A 693 -3.01 -6.54 57.20
CA LEU A 693 -3.41 -7.92 56.90
C LEU A 693 -4.47 -8.01 55.80
N LYS A 694 -5.44 -7.10 55.80
CA LYS A 694 -6.48 -7.02 54.76
C LYS A 694 -5.91 -6.64 53.39
N ASN A 695 -4.94 -5.73 53.36
CA ASN A 695 -4.18 -5.36 52.16
C ASN A 695 -3.30 -6.53 51.67
N LEU A 696 -2.66 -7.26 52.57
CA LEU A 696 -1.89 -8.48 52.26
C LEU A 696 -2.77 -9.59 51.69
N GLU A 697 -3.96 -9.86 52.24
CA GLU A 697 -4.93 -10.81 51.68
C GLU A 697 -5.42 -10.40 50.28
N GLN A 698 -5.55 -9.10 50.03
CA GLN A 698 -5.97 -8.56 48.74
C GLN A 698 -4.87 -8.74 47.66
N ILE A 699 -3.60 -8.63 48.05
CA ILE A 699 -2.41 -8.78 47.20
C ILE A 699 -2.04 -10.27 47.01
N LEU A 700 -2.14 -11.08 48.06
CA LEU A 700 -1.90 -12.51 48.10
C LEU A 700 -3.22 -13.26 47.97
N LYS A 701 -3.77 -13.38 46.75
CA LYS A 701 -4.99 -14.17 46.51
C LYS A 701 -5.00 -15.48 47.33
N THR A 702 -6.09 -15.66 48.06
CA THR A 702 -6.35 -16.61 49.17
C THR A 702 -5.74 -18.02 49.07
N GLU A 703 -5.57 -18.58 47.87
CA GLU A 703 -5.02 -19.93 47.68
C GLU A 703 -3.51 -20.06 48.04
N TYR A 704 -2.77 -18.94 48.10
CA TYR A 704 -1.33 -18.93 48.38
C TYR A 704 -0.98 -18.69 49.84
N LEU A 705 -1.81 -17.94 50.56
CA LEU A 705 -1.69 -17.82 52.02
C LEU A 705 -1.79 -19.22 52.66
N GLU A 706 -2.75 -20.04 52.23
CA GLU A 706 -2.91 -21.43 52.68
C GLU A 706 -1.71 -22.33 52.38
N LYS A 707 -1.01 -22.12 51.24
CA LYS A 707 0.14 -22.96 50.84
C LYS A 707 1.44 -22.55 51.54
N ALA A 708 1.66 -21.25 51.77
CA ALA A 708 2.79 -20.73 52.53
C ALA A 708 2.66 -21.03 54.04
N LEU A 709 1.42 -21.13 54.54
CA LEU A 709 1.14 -21.50 55.93
C LEU A 709 1.20 -23.02 56.19
N LYS A 710 1.06 -23.86 55.16
CA LYS A 710 1.04 -25.33 55.27
C LYS A 710 2.29 -25.97 55.92
N PRO A 711 3.52 -25.50 55.67
CA PRO A 711 4.72 -25.96 56.40
C PRO A 711 4.72 -25.51 57.87
N LEU A 712 4.19 -24.32 58.17
CA LEU A 712 4.03 -23.80 59.54
C LEU A 712 2.94 -24.55 60.32
N GLU A 713 1.84 -24.90 59.67
CA GLU A 713 0.75 -25.73 60.22
C GLU A 713 1.22 -27.14 60.59
N LYS A 714 2.17 -27.71 59.82
CA LYS A 714 2.67 -29.08 60.05
C LYS A 714 3.48 -29.22 61.34
N THR A 715 4.08 -28.13 61.81
CA THR A 715 4.85 -28.06 63.06
C THR A 715 3.97 -27.77 64.29
N LEU A 716 2.73 -27.32 64.11
CA LEU A 716 1.87 -26.81 65.18
C LEU A 716 0.47 -27.45 65.15
N LYS A 717 0.40 -28.75 65.49
CA LYS A 717 -0.86 -29.38 65.87
C LYS A 717 -1.16 -29.10 67.34
N THR A 718 -1.91 -28.05 67.65
CA THR A 718 -3.02 -28.06 68.65
C THR A 718 -3.72 -26.69 68.72
N LYS A 719 -5.02 -26.77 69.03
CA LYS A 719 -6.09 -25.75 69.02
C LYS A 719 -5.66 -24.34 69.48
N HIS A 720 -5.85 -23.33 68.61
CA HIS A 720 -6.80 -22.19 68.76
C HIS A 720 -6.50 -21.09 67.71
N GLN A 721 -7.32 -21.03 66.66
CA GLN A 721 -7.16 -20.12 65.51
C GLN A 721 -7.30 -18.61 65.88
N LYS A 722 -7.97 -18.28 66.98
CA LYS A 722 -8.09 -16.91 67.53
C LYS A 722 -6.88 -16.47 68.37
N GLU A 723 -6.20 -17.41 69.04
CA GLU A 723 -4.91 -17.15 69.70
C GLU A 723 -3.77 -17.11 68.68
N TYR A 724 -3.91 -17.84 67.57
CA TYR A 724 -2.99 -17.86 66.44
C TYR A 724 -2.88 -16.51 65.70
N LEU A 725 -4.01 -15.85 65.42
CA LEU A 725 -4.02 -14.47 64.89
C LEU A 725 -3.33 -13.53 65.88
N LYS A 726 -3.68 -13.57 67.18
CA LYS A 726 -2.99 -12.80 68.24
C LYS A 726 -1.49 -13.10 68.36
N TYR A 727 -1.05 -14.33 68.08
CA TYR A 727 0.34 -14.76 68.12
C TYR A 727 1.12 -14.30 66.88
N LEU A 728 0.51 -14.36 65.69
CA LEU A 728 1.03 -13.74 64.46
C LEU A 728 1.11 -12.21 64.59
N GLU A 729 0.09 -11.58 65.19
CA GLU A 729 0.12 -10.15 65.53
C GLU A 729 1.27 -9.81 66.50
N LYS A 730 1.56 -10.70 67.46
CA LYS A 730 2.68 -10.57 68.40
C LYS A 730 4.05 -10.86 67.75
N LEU A 731 4.11 -11.76 66.77
CA LEU A 731 5.32 -12.10 66.00
C LEU A 731 5.71 -11.00 65.00
N LEU A 732 4.72 -10.43 64.31
CA LEU A 732 4.88 -9.23 63.47
C LEU A 732 5.27 -7.99 64.29
N LYS A 733 4.91 -7.94 65.58
CA LYS A 733 5.32 -6.90 66.56
C LYS A 733 6.60 -7.22 67.36
N THR A 734 7.35 -8.28 67.04
CA THR A 734 8.59 -8.66 67.77
C THR A 734 9.80 -8.75 66.83
N LYS A 735 10.99 -9.05 67.38
CA LYS A 735 12.31 -9.15 66.72
C LYS A 735 12.42 -10.08 65.49
N TYR A 736 11.31 -10.66 65.01
CA TYR A 736 11.23 -11.59 63.90
C TYR A 736 10.52 -10.99 62.65
N GLN A 737 10.05 -9.74 62.73
CA GLN A 737 9.40 -9.01 61.63
C GLN A 737 10.26 -8.99 60.35
N GLU A 738 11.55 -8.68 60.48
CA GLU A 738 12.50 -8.64 59.35
C GLU A 738 12.61 -9.99 58.61
N LYS A 739 12.64 -11.10 59.35
CA LYS A 739 12.76 -12.45 58.74
C LYS A 739 11.51 -12.89 57.98
N ILE A 740 10.33 -12.43 58.41
CA ILE A 740 9.06 -12.73 57.73
C ILE A 740 8.95 -11.90 56.44
N LEU A 741 9.34 -10.62 56.49
CA LEU A 741 9.44 -9.75 55.32
C LEU A 741 10.41 -10.34 54.29
N GLU A 742 11.60 -10.78 54.72
CA GLU A 742 12.61 -11.41 53.86
C GLU A 742 12.09 -12.69 53.17
N TYR A 743 11.32 -13.52 53.88
CA TYR A 743 10.72 -14.73 53.28
C TYR A 743 9.62 -14.40 52.25
N LEU A 744 8.72 -13.45 52.55
CA LEU A 744 7.67 -13.01 51.64
C LEU A 744 8.24 -12.36 50.38
N GLU A 745 9.30 -11.57 50.54
CA GLU A 745 10.10 -10.98 49.48
C GLU A 745 10.65 -12.05 48.53
N GLN A 746 11.25 -13.11 49.07
CA GLN A 746 11.77 -14.22 48.27
C GLN A 746 10.68 -14.97 47.49
N GLU A 747 9.53 -15.27 48.12
CA GLU A 747 8.41 -15.95 47.44
C GLU A 747 7.78 -15.09 46.34
N LEU A 748 7.60 -13.78 46.58
CA LEU A 748 7.12 -12.84 45.59
C LEU A 748 8.09 -12.73 44.40
N LYS A 749 9.39 -12.64 44.66
CA LYS A 749 10.44 -12.63 43.63
C LYS A 749 10.39 -13.89 42.77
N ILE A 750 10.24 -15.07 43.37
CA ILE A 750 10.09 -16.35 42.66
C ILE A 750 8.83 -16.35 41.78
N LYS A 751 7.71 -15.82 42.28
CA LYS A 751 6.44 -15.75 41.53
C LYS A 751 6.55 -14.85 40.30
N TYR A 752 7.01 -13.61 40.47
CA TYR A 752 7.17 -12.67 39.35
C TYR A 752 8.20 -13.15 38.34
N GLN A 753 9.27 -13.81 38.79
CA GLN A 753 10.24 -14.47 37.91
C GLN A 753 9.58 -15.60 37.11
N LYS A 754 8.81 -16.49 37.74
CA LYS A 754 8.05 -17.55 37.03
C LYS A 754 7.07 -17.00 36.00
N GLU A 755 6.38 -15.91 36.35
CA GLU A 755 5.42 -15.26 35.47
C GLU A 755 6.10 -14.59 34.27
N SER A 756 7.16 -13.82 34.49
CA SER A 756 8.00 -13.24 33.43
C SER A 756 8.54 -14.33 32.48
N LEU A 757 9.01 -15.46 33.03
CA LEU A 757 9.47 -16.60 32.23
C LEU A 757 8.38 -17.24 31.37
N ASN A 758 7.15 -17.33 31.89
CA ASN A 758 6.00 -17.80 31.11
C ASN A 758 5.72 -16.86 29.93
N TYR A 759 5.86 -15.55 30.15
CA TYR A 759 5.70 -14.57 29.08
C TYR A 759 6.80 -14.65 28.02
N PHE A 760 8.08 -14.82 28.38
CA PHE A 760 9.14 -15.09 27.40
C PHE A 760 8.87 -16.35 26.58
N LYS A 761 8.39 -17.44 27.20
CA LYS A 761 8.01 -18.67 26.47
C LYS A 761 6.88 -18.41 25.47
N LYS A 762 5.87 -17.64 25.86
CA LYS A 762 4.78 -17.24 24.96
C LYS A 762 5.30 -16.36 23.83
N ALA A 763 6.18 -15.40 24.13
CA ALA A 763 6.78 -14.51 23.13
C ALA A 763 7.51 -15.31 22.04
N ILE A 764 8.45 -16.18 22.44
CA ILE A 764 9.21 -17.05 21.55
C ILE A 764 8.29 -17.90 20.68
N LYS A 765 7.28 -18.55 21.27
CA LYS A 765 6.32 -19.38 20.53
C LYS A 765 5.55 -18.60 19.45
N ASN A 766 5.17 -17.34 19.71
CA ASN A 766 4.47 -16.53 18.71
C ASN A 766 5.45 -16.07 17.61
N PHE A 767 6.70 -15.74 17.95
CA PHE A 767 7.71 -15.42 16.94
C PHE A 767 8.07 -16.61 16.05
N GLU A 768 8.22 -17.81 16.61
CA GLU A 768 8.44 -19.05 15.83
C GLU A 768 7.29 -19.32 14.84
N LYS A 769 6.04 -19.16 15.28
CA LYS A 769 4.87 -19.21 14.39
C LYS A 769 4.88 -18.14 13.30
N ALA A 770 5.31 -16.92 13.64
CA ALA A 770 5.45 -15.87 12.63
C ALA A 770 6.47 -16.27 11.55
N LEU A 771 7.59 -16.90 11.94
CA LEU A 771 8.57 -17.46 11.01
C LEU A 771 7.98 -18.52 10.07
N GLU A 772 7.17 -19.45 10.59
CA GLU A 772 6.50 -20.48 9.78
C GLU A 772 5.61 -19.90 8.68
N PHE A 773 4.96 -18.76 8.93
CA PHE A 773 4.16 -18.06 7.92
C PHE A 773 5.01 -17.27 6.93
N VAL A 774 6.11 -16.65 7.40
CA VAL A 774 7.06 -15.93 6.53
C VAL A 774 7.68 -16.86 5.49
N GLU A 775 8.00 -18.11 5.86
CA GLU A 775 8.56 -19.09 4.92
C GLU A 775 7.65 -19.41 3.72
N LYS A 776 6.34 -19.13 3.84
CA LYS A 776 5.31 -19.39 2.82
C LYS A 776 5.03 -18.18 1.90
N LEU A 777 5.71 -17.06 2.13
CA LEU A 777 5.62 -15.90 1.24
C LEU A 777 6.40 -16.15 -0.06
N LYS A 778 5.87 -15.67 -1.19
CA LYS A 778 6.50 -15.77 -2.52
C LYS A 778 7.56 -14.69 -2.77
N ASP A 779 7.37 -13.50 -2.19
CA ASP A 779 8.33 -12.40 -2.30
C ASP A 779 9.57 -12.71 -1.44
N GLU A 780 10.66 -13.11 -2.09
CA GLU A 780 11.90 -13.51 -1.43
C GLU A 780 12.56 -12.36 -0.65
N GLN A 781 12.40 -11.11 -1.10
CA GLN A 781 12.94 -9.95 -0.40
C GLN A 781 12.16 -9.68 0.88
N GLN A 782 10.83 -9.62 0.79
CA GLN A 782 9.95 -9.46 1.95
C GLN A 782 10.11 -10.62 2.95
N LYS A 783 10.26 -11.85 2.43
CA LYS A 783 10.51 -13.05 3.23
C LYS A 783 11.82 -12.93 4.00
N LEU A 784 12.93 -12.57 3.34
CA LEU A 784 14.23 -12.39 3.98
C LEU A 784 14.18 -11.31 5.07
N GLN A 785 13.57 -10.17 4.77
CA GLN A 785 13.46 -9.04 5.70
C GLN A 785 12.66 -9.43 6.96
N ASN A 786 11.47 -10.01 6.78
CA ASN A 786 10.61 -10.43 7.89
C ASN A 786 11.29 -11.51 8.74
N LYS A 787 11.96 -12.48 8.10
CA LYS A 787 12.70 -13.55 8.78
C LYS A 787 13.80 -12.97 9.66
N ASN A 788 14.60 -12.04 9.15
CA ASN A 788 15.67 -11.38 9.91
C ASN A 788 15.10 -10.64 11.13
N ASN A 789 14.05 -9.84 10.92
CA ASN A 789 13.40 -9.10 12.00
C ASN A 789 12.91 -10.02 13.12
N ILE A 790 12.22 -11.11 12.77
CA ILE A 790 11.67 -12.03 13.77
C ILE A 790 12.81 -12.75 14.53
N GLN A 791 13.87 -13.18 13.84
CA GLN A 791 15.02 -13.83 14.49
C GLN A 791 15.74 -12.92 15.48
N ILE A 792 15.87 -11.62 15.19
CA ILE A 792 16.42 -10.63 16.15
C ILE A 792 15.58 -10.59 17.44
N TRP A 793 14.24 -10.59 17.32
CA TRP A 793 13.37 -10.59 18.49
C TRP A 793 13.42 -11.91 19.28
N ILE A 794 13.61 -13.04 18.61
CA ILE A 794 13.83 -14.32 19.29
C ILE A 794 15.16 -14.30 20.05
N ALA A 795 16.24 -13.83 19.42
CA ALA A 795 17.53 -13.68 20.08
C ALA A 795 17.42 -12.79 21.32
N ARG A 796 16.77 -11.62 21.19
CA ARG A 796 16.50 -10.71 22.30
C ARG A 796 15.70 -11.36 23.43
N CYS A 797 14.67 -12.16 23.12
CA CYS A 797 13.94 -12.94 24.14
C CYS A 797 14.87 -13.86 24.94
N TYR A 798 15.78 -14.57 24.27
CA TYR A 798 16.71 -15.49 24.94
C TYR A 798 17.76 -14.76 25.77
N PHE A 799 18.25 -13.62 25.28
CA PHE A 799 19.17 -12.76 26.02
C PHE A 799 18.54 -12.22 27.31
N GLU A 800 17.39 -11.56 27.21
CA GLU A 800 16.70 -10.99 28.39
C GLU A 800 16.29 -12.08 29.38
N LYS A 801 15.86 -13.23 28.86
CA LYS A 801 15.56 -14.40 29.69
C LYS A 801 16.80 -14.89 30.44
N SER A 802 17.96 -15.00 29.78
CA SER A 802 19.19 -15.46 30.44
C SER A 802 19.64 -14.49 31.54
N LEU A 803 19.46 -13.18 31.34
CA LEU A 803 19.73 -12.19 32.38
C LEU A 803 18.83 -12.37 33.61
N LYS A 804 17.56 -12.77 33.42
CA LYS A 804 16.62 -12.99 34.54
C LYS A 804 16.85 -14.28 35.33
N ILE A 805 17.40 -15.35 34.72
CA ILE A 805 17.57 -16.66 35.40
C ILE A 805 19.01 -17.16 35.49
N LYS A 806 19.97 -16.45 34.89
CA LYS A 806 21.41 -16.78 34.88
C LYS A 806 21.68 -18.21 34.39
N ASP A 807 21.10 -18.60 33.24
CA ASP A 807 21.21 -19.95 32.68
C ASP A 807 21.94 -20.03 31.33
N ASN A 808 22.87 -20.99 31.19
CA ASN A 808 23.63 -21.22 29.97
C ASN A 808 22.75 -21.69 28.79
N LYS A 809 21.62 -22.36 29.05
CA LYS A 809 20.76 -22.88 27.98
C LYS A 809 20.12 -21.76 27.16
N SER A 810 19.65 -20.70 27.82
CA SER A 810 19.13 -19.52 27.11
C SER A 810 20.26 -18.74 26.41
N LEU A 811 21.46 -18.66 27.00
CA LEU A 811 22.61 -18.05 26.32
C LEU A 811 23.04 -18.80 25.05
N ASN A 812 23.14 -20.13 25.10
CA ASN A 812 23.44 -20.93 23.91
C ASN A 812 22.45 -20.60 22.78
N LYS A 813 21.15 -20.54 23.10
CA LYS A 813 20.12 -20.17 22.12
C LYS A 813 20.28 -18.74 21.60
N PHE A 814 20.66 -17.79 22.44
CA PHE A 814 20.95 -16.42 22.00
C PHE A 814 22.10 -16.40 20.98
N PHE A 815 23.23 -17.06 21.29
CA PHE A 815 24.38 -17.13 20.39
C PHE A 815 24.10 -17.92 19.11
N ASP A 816 23.27 -18.98 19.16
CA ASP A 816 22.81 -19.72 17.97
C ASP A 816 22.07 -18.80 17.00
N TYR A 817 21.08 -18.05 17.49
CA TYR A 817 20.29 -17.13 16.66
C TYR A 817 21.15 -15.96 16.16
N LYS A 818 22.06 -15.44 16.98
CA LYS A 818 23.01 -14.40 16.59
C LYS A 818 23.95 -14.88 15.47
N LYS A 819 24.47 -16.12 15.56
CA LYS A 819 25.29 -16.75 14.51
C LYS A 819 24.52 -16.88 13.20
N GLN A 820 23.26 -17.32 13.24
CA GLN A 820 22.39 -17.41 12.06
C GLN A 820 22.12 -16.06 11.39
N ILE A 821 22.06 -14.97 12.16
CA ILE A 821 21.87 -13.62 11.62
C ILE A 821 23.14 -13.16 10.89
N ILE A 822 24.32 -13.41 11.48
CA ILE A 822 25.62 -13.05 10.88
C ILE A 822 25.87 -13.87 9.61
N SER A 823 25.62 -15.18 9.66
CA SER A 823 25.96 -16.08 8.55
C SER A 823 25.23 -15.70 7.26
N LYS A 824 24.02 -15.15 7.33
CA LYS A 824 23.22 -14.77 6.14
C LYS A 824 23.87 -13.78 5.17
N ASN A 825 24.95 -13.10 5.54
CA ASN A 825 25.75 -12.36 4.59
C ASN A 825 26.43 -13.34 3.62
N GLU A 826 26.13 -13.26 2.31
CA GLU A 826 26.64 -14.19 1.29
C GLU A 826 28.17 -14.34 1.29
N LYS A 827 28.90 -13.30 1.69
CA LYS A 827 30.36 -13.33 1.84
C LYS A 827 30.79 -14.10 3.10
N LEU A 828 30.04 -13.97 4.20
CA LEU A 828 30.34 -14.64 5.48
C LEU A 828 29.88 -16.12 5.51
N ASN A 829 28.93 -16.52 4.66
CA ASN A 829 28.48 -17.92 4.53
C ASN A 829 29.57 -18.89 4.05
N LYS A 830 30.65 -18.37 3.46
CA LYS A 830 31.79 -19.16 2.95
C LYS A 830 32.98 -19.20 3.92
N ILE A 831 32.86 -18.53 5.06
CA ILE A 831 33.92 -18.43 6.08
C ILE A 831 33.91 -19.68 6.97
N ASP A 832 35.10 -20.07 7.42
CA ASP A 832 35.30 -21.16 8.35
C ASP A 832 34.54 -20.98 9.68
N ASN A 833 33.90 -22.06 10.15
CA ASN A 833 33.08 -22.04 11.37
C ASN A 833 33.77 -21.42 12.61
N PRO A 834 35.05 -21.70 12.93
CA PRO A 834 35.73 -21.07 14.06
C PRO A 834 35.86 -19.55 13.94
N ILE A 835 36.12 -19.03 12.73
CA ILE A 835 36.18 -17.59 12.45
C ILE A 835 34.79 -16.97 12.68
N LEU A 836 33.74 -17.64 12.20
CA LEU A 836 32.35 -17.21 12.42
C LEU A 836 31.96 -17.23 13.90
N ASP A 837 32.45 -18.20 14.67
CA ASP A 837 32.23 -18.28 16.13
C ASP A 837 32.92 -17.14 16.88
N ILE A 838 34.18 -16.85 16.55
CA ILE A 838 34.91 -15.68 17.08
C ILE A 838 34.14 -14.39 16.77
N LEU A 839 33.74 -14.21 15.51
CA LEU A 839 32.99 -13.03 15.06
C LEU A 839 31.65 -12.90 15.79
N ASN A 840 30.92 -14.01 15.98
CA ASN A 840 29.65 -14.07 16.70
C ASN A 840 29.79 -13.70 18.18
N ILE A 841 30.87 -14.13 18.81
CA ILE A 841 31.15 -13.81 20.21
C ILE A 841 31.53 -12.34 20.34
N LEU A 842 32.49 -11.85 19.56
CA LEU A 842 32.98 -10.47 19.65
C LEU A 842 31.94 -9.42 19.22
N TYR A 843 31.04 -9.75 18.29
CA TYR A 843 29.94 -8.87 17.90
C TYR A 843 29.08 -8.50 19.12
N LEU A 844 28.62 -7.26 19.20
CA LEU A 844 27.62 -6.82 20.17
C LEU A 844 26.31 -6.50 19.46
N MET A 845 25.29 -7.32 19.71
CA MET A 845 23.95 -7.06 19.20
C MET A 845 23.35 -5.80 19.86
N PRO A 846 22.49 -5.02 19.19
CA PRO A 846 21.67 -3.94 19.79
C PRO A 846 21.22 -4.15 21.25
N CYS A 847 20.65 -5.31 21.57
CA CYS A 847 20.17 -5.61 22.93
C CYS A 847 21.29 -5.74 23.98
N GLU A 848 22.52 -6.06 23.57
CA GLU A 848 23.70 -6.07 24.44
C GLU A 848 24.19 -4.64 24.71
N LEU A 849 24.18 -3.78 23.67
CA LEU A 849 24.62 -2.38 23.74
C LEU A 849 23.71 -1.51 24.64
N GLU A 850 22.45 -1.89 24.85
CA GLU A 850 21.54 -1.23 25.82
C GLU A 850 22.05 -1.25 27.27
N HIS A 851 23.06 -2.06 27.57
CA HIS A 851 23.64 -2.22 28.89
C HIS A 851 25.10 -1.73 28.98
N ILE A 852 25.61 -1.07 27.94
CA ILE A 852 27.01 -0.63 27.84
C ILE A 852 27.06 0.86 27.51
N LYS A 853 27.96 1.58 28.18
CA LYS A 853 28.29 2.97 27.89
C LYS A 853 29.56 3.03 27.06
N LEU A 854 29.52 3.71 25.92
CA LEU A 854 30.67 3.86 25.02
C LEU A 854 31.06 5.34 24.90
N SER A 855 32.32 5.58 24.53
CA SER A 855 32.88 6.90 24.34
C SER A 855 33.73 6.96 23.07
N HIS A 856 33.75 8.11 22.41
CA HIS A 856 34.63 8.39 21.27
C HIS A 856 35.41 9.66 21.53
N TYR A 857 36.74 9.58 21.49
CA TYR A 857 37.62 10.71 21.71
C TYR A 857 37.98 11.36 20.38
N THR A 858 37.78 12.68 20.29
CA THR A 858 38.00 13.45 19.07
C THR A 858 38.53 14.85 19.39
N THR A 859 38.97 15.59 18.38
CA THR A 859 39.42 16.97 18.56
C THR A 859 38.24 17.93 18.70
N PRO A 860 38.39 19.07 19.39
CA PRO A 860 37.34 20.10 19.46
C PRO A 860 36.84 20.52 18.07
N ASN A 861 37.75 20.71 17.11
CA ASN A 861 37.39 21.07 15.74
C ASN A 861 36.52 20.02 15.03
N VAL A 862 36.79 18.73 15.24
CA VAL A 862 35.95 17.66 14.67
C VAL A 862 34.61 17.60 15.40
N CYS A 863 34.60 17.75 16.73
CA CYS A 863 33.37 17.85 17.52
C CYS A 863 32.47 18.98 16.98
N GLU A 864 32.99 20.21 16.84
CA GLU A 864 32.24 21.35 16.30
C GLU A 864 31.60 21.01 14.93
N LYS A 865 32.36 20.39 14.00
CA LYS A 865 31.84 19.98 12.69
C LYS A 865 30.73 18.93 12.75
N LEU A 866 30.87 17.92 13.61
CA LEU A 866 29.88 16.85 13.80
C LEU A 866 28.55 17.39 14.37
N PHE A 867 28.58 18.54 15.05
CA PHE A 867 27.39 19.22 15.56
C PHE A 867 26.96 20.44 14.72
N GLY A 868 27.56 20.66 13.54
CA GLY A 868 27.19 21.74 12.61
C GLY A 868 27.55 23.14 13.10
N ILE A 869 28.61 23.25 13.91
CA ILE A 869 29.11 24.50 14.47
C ILE A 869 30.30 24.94 13.59
N ASN A 870 30.15 26.07 12.89
CA ASN A 870 31.12 26.71 11.98
C ASN A 870 31.18 26.19 10.50
N SER A 871 30.08 25.72 9.92
CA SER A 871 30.02 25.21 8.52
C SER A 871 30.24 26.24 7.39
N ASN A 872 30.59 27.49 7.67
CA ASN A 872 30.54 28.60 6.69
C ASN A 872 31.72 28.69 5.70
N ASN A 873 32.66 27.72 5.65
CA ASN A 873 33.87 27.85 4.83
C ASN A 873 34.33 26.53 4.19
N LEU A 874 33.45 25.81 3.48
CA LEU A 874 33.90 24.77 2.54
C LEU A 874 33.22 25.00 1.18
N ASN A 875 34.04 25.35 0.19
CA ASN A 875 33.67 25.51 -1.22
C ASN A 875 33.13 24.19 -1.81
N ARG A 876 31.88 23.82 -1.51
CA ARG A 876 31.09 22.99 -2.41
C ARG A 876 30.23 23.95 -3.22
N GLN A 877 30.50 24.05 -4.52
CA GLN A 877 29.69 24.80 -5.47
C GLN A 877 28.30 24.15 -5.55
N ASN A 878 27.41 24.50 -4.63
CA ASN A 878 25.95 24.39 -4.63
C ASN A 878 25.47 24.98 -3.31
N ASN A 879 24.48 25.88 -3.34
CA ASN A 879 23.93 26.63 -2.20
C ASN A 879 23.49 25.73 -1.01
N GLN A 880 24.43 25.29 -0.16
CA GLN A 880 24.21 24.50 1.06
C GLN A 880 24.97 25.14 2.24
N ASP A 881 24.58 26.35 2.61
CA ASP A 881 25.00 26.94 3.88
C ASP A 881 24.21 26.24 5.02
N ASN A 882 24.90 25.45 5.87
CA ASN A 882 24.42 24.76 7.10
C ASN A 882 24.26 23.21 7.09
N ALA A 883 25.06 22.43 6.35
CA ALA A 883 25.02 20.96 6.48
C ALA A 883 25.76 20.43 7.73
N ILE A 884 25.16 19.47 8.45
CA ILE A 884 25.78 18.70 9.57
C ILE A 884 26.76 17.68 8.99
N SER A 885 27.99 17.59 9.53
CA SER A 885 28.98 16.61 9.06
C SER A 885 28.70 15.21 9.61
N MET A 886 28.90 14.18 8.79
CA MET A 886 28.83 12.78 9.25
C MET A 886 30.14 12.33 9.91
N MET A 887 30.02 11.39 10.84
CA MET A 887 31.15 10.66 11.41
C MET A 887 31.73 9.72 10.35
N ARG A 888 33.07 9.58 10.35
CA ARG A 888 33.84 8.89 9.31
C ARG A 888 34.47 7.61 9.85
N MET A 889 34.53 6.57 9.03
CA MET A 889 35.38 5.40 9.23
C MET A 889 36.60 5.52 8.35
N ASN A 890 37.79 5.44 8.93
CA ASN A 890 39.05 5.57 8.21
C ASN A 890 39.54 4.18 7.76
N SER A 891 40.24 4.15 6.63
CA SER A 891 40.90 2.94 6.16
C SER A 891 41.97 2.49 7.15
N ILE A 892 42.06 1.18 7.37
CA ILE A 892 43.05 0.57 8.27
C ILE A 892 44.50 0.82 7.82
N THR A 893 44.71 1.13 6.54
CA THR A 893 46.03 1.39 5.94
C THR A 893 46.75 2.59 6.58
N TYR A 894 46.00 3.54 7.15
CA TYR A 894 46.54 4.80 7.66
C TYR A 894 46.34 4.97 9.17
N MET A 895 46.19 3.86 9.89
CA MET A 895 46.06 3.88 11.35
C MET A 895 47.40 4.19 12.02
N ASN A 896 47.33 4.73 13.24
CA ASN A 896 48.51 5.08 14.02
C ASN A 896 49.37 3.85 14.37
N ASP A 897 48.77 2.66 14.41
CA ASP A 897 49.47 1.39 14.57
C ASP A 897 49.56 0.66 13.20
N PRO A 898 50.74 0.64 12.54
CA PRO A 898 50.90 0.00 11.25
C PRO A 898 50.89 -1.54 11.31
N TYR A 899 50.89 -2.14 12.52
CA TYR A 899 50.87 -3.59 12.75
C TYR A 899 49.50 -4.12 13.15
N GLU A 900 48.47 -3.28 13.06
CA GLU A 900 47.11 -3.60 13.47
C GLU A 900 46.56 -4.86 12.78
N GLY A 901 46.18 -5.89 13.54
CA GLY A 901 45.72 -7.18 13.01
C GLY A 901 46.80 -8.21 12.67
N LYS A 902 48.10 -7.85 12.75
CA LYS A 902 49.23 -8.78 12.56
C LYS A 902 49.37 -9.79 13.71
N VAL A 903 48.91 -9.42 14.91
CA VAL A 903 49.07 -10.25 16.11
C VAL A 903 48.29 -11.56 16.02
N LEU A 904 47.09 -11.55 15.39
CA LEU A 904 46.35 -12.78 15.10
C LEU A 904 47.10 -13.68 14.11
N LEU A 905 47.69 -13.10 13.05
CA LEU A 905 48.47 -13.86 12.06
C LEU A 905 49.70 -14.51 12.69
N ASN A 906 50.37 -13.78 13.60
CA ASN A 906 51.51 -14.30 14.36
C ASN A 906 51.14 -15.49 15.24
N LEU A 907 49.99 -15.43 15.93
CA LEU A 907 49.43 -16.53 16.73
C LEU A 907 49.13 -17.75 15.85
N LEU A 908 48.60 -17.54 14.64
CA LEU A 908 48.28 -18.59 13.67
C LEU A 908 49.50 -19.09 12.88
N SER A 909 50.71 -18.56 13.14
CA SER A 909 51.94 -18.87 12.40
C SER A 909 51.87 -18.65 10.88
N GLN A 910 50.97 -17.76 10.42
CA GLN A 910 50.84 -17.37 9.01
C GLN A 910 51.85 -16.26 8.70
N GLN A 911 52.87 -16.52 7.87
CA GLN A 911 53.88 -15.52 7.50
C GLN A 911 53.39 -14.61 6.36
N GLU A 912 53.23 -13.32 6.59
CA GLU A 912 53.27 -12.29 5.53
C GLU A 912 54.72 -11.76 5.43
N LEU A 913 55.25 -11.64 4.21
CA LEU A 913 56.60 -11.12 3.91
C LEU A 913 56.68 -9.57 4.04
N GLU A 914 55.55 -8.89 4.24
CA GLU A 914 55.45 -7.43 4.32
C GLU A 914 55.46 -6.90 5.77
N ILE A 915 56.13 -5.76 5.99
CA ILE A 915 56.42 -5.20 7.32
C ILE A 915 55.22 -4.39 7.87
N GLU A 916 54.38 -3.81 7.02
CA GLU A 916 53.28 -2.89 7.35
C GLU A 916 51.94 -3.36 6.75
N ASN A 917 50.79 -2.87 7.25
CA ASN A 917 49.43 -3.15 6.74
C ASN A 917 49.15 -2.62 5.29
N ILE A 918 50.18 -2.35 4.49
CA ILE A 918 50.08 -1.77 3.15
C ILE A 918 50.11 -2.89 2.10
N LYS A 919 48.92 -3.40 1.74
CA LYS A 919 48.79 -4.27 0.55
C LYS A 919 48.64 -3.43 -0.71
N ASN A 920 49.63 -3.45 -1.60
CA ASN A 920 49.44 -2.94 -2.96
C ASN A 920 48.50 -3.91 -3.71
N ASN A 921 47.32 -3.42 -4.14
CA ASN A 921 46.28 -4.16 -4.89
C ASN A 921 45.45 -5.21 -4.12
N SER A 922 44.96 -4.92 -2.89
CA SER A 922 43.90 -5.76 -2.31
C SER A 922 42.55 -5.53 -3.00
N LYS A 923 41.78 -6.59 -3.18
CA LYS A 923 40.41 -6.52 -3.74
C LYS A 923 39.42 -5.85 -2.76
N TYR A 924 39.69 -5.98 -1.45
CA TYR A 924 38.87 -5.45 -0.37
C TYR A 924 39.62 -4.40 0.45
N HIS A 925 38.92 -3.35 0.87
CA HIS A 925 39.41 -2.37 1.84
C HIS A 925 38.64 -2.51 3.15
N THR A 926 39.35 -2.47 4.27
CA THR A 926 38.74 -2.47 5.61
C THR A 926 38.75 -1.06 6.20
N PHE A 927 37.58 -0.61 6.65
CA PHE A 927 37.39 0.67 7.32
C PHE A 927 36.97 0.43 8.77
N ILE A 928 37.49 1.25 9.69
CA ILE A 928 37.13 1.17 11.11
C ILE A 928 36.82 2.53 11.74
N THR A 929 36.03 2.49 12.80
CA THR A 929 35.86 3.56 13.79
C THR A 929 35.91 2.96 15.18
N CYS A 930 36.65 3.61 16.08
CA CYS A 930 36.94 3.08 17.40
C CYS A 930 36.12 3.81 18.48
N PHE A 931 35.64 3.03 19.43
CA PHE A 931 34.99 3.47 20.66
C PHE A 931 35.74 2.87 21.85
N SER A 932 35.58 3.46 23.02
CA SER A 932 36.14 2.95 24.27
C SER A 932 35.08 2.94 25.36
N LYS A 933 35.15 1.96 26.26
CA LYS A 933 34.37 1.99 27.52
C LYS A 933 34.87 3.02 28.53
N ARG A 934 36.06 3.57 28.33
CA ARG A 934 36.71 4.52 29.25
C ARG A 934 36.18 5.93 29.06
N VAL A 935 35.02 6.20 29.64
CA VAL A 935 34.40 7.54 29.65
C VAL A 935 35.17 8.46 30.61
N ASN A 936 35.50 9.66 30.15
CA ASN A 936 36.23 10.66 30.93
C ASN A 936 37.51 10.10 31.59
N ASP A 937 38.40 9.54 30.77
CA ASP A 937 39.63 8.87 31.21
C ASP A 937 40.87 9.67 30.84
N LEU A 938 41.81 9.74 31.79
CA LEU A 938 43.02 10.56 31.66
C LEU A 938 43.95 10.04 30.57
N ASN A 939 44.14 8.73 30.49
CA ASN A 939 45.02 8.14 29.48
C ASN A 939 44.44 8.35 28.09
N GLN A 940 43.12 8.23 27.93
CA GLN A 940 42.44 8.52 26.66
C GLN A 940 42.63 9.98 26.21
N PHE A 941 42.39 10.95 27.10
CA PHE A 941 42.62 12.38 26.80
C PHE A 941 44.09 12.73 26.53
N ARG A 942 45.04 11.97 27.10
CA ARG A 942 46.47 12.14 26.86
C ARG A 942 46.94 11.55 25.53
N LEU A 943 46.20 10.60 24.95
CA LEU A 943 46.60 9.91 23.72
C LEU A 943 45.82 10.42 22.50
N TYR A 944 44.53 10.72 22.65
CA TYR A 944 43.64 11.00 21.52
C TYR A 944 43.02 12.40 21.57
N GLY A 945 42.61 12.88 20.40
CA GLY A 945 41.82 14.12 20.28
C GLY A 945 42.56 15.42 20.62
N LYS A 946 43.90 15.40 20.69
CA LYS A 946 44.70 16.61 20.95
C LYS A 946 44.49 17.65 19.84
N GLU A 947 44.28 18.89 20.25
CA GLU A 947 44.42 20.04 19.37
C GLU A 947 45.67 20.82 19.75
N ASP A 948 46.36 21.35 18.74
CA ASP A 948 47.64 22.06 18.88
C ASP A 948 48.72 21.24 19.63
N ASN A 949 48.64 19.91 19.55
CA ASN A 949 49.45 18.96 20.32
C ASN A 949 49.39 19.12 21.85
N ILE A 950 48.35 19.77 22.38
CA ILE A 950 48.15 19.97 23.82
C ILE A 950 47.45 18.75 24.40
N GLU A 951 48.04 18.11 25.40
CA GLU A 951 47.43 16.98 26.10
C GLU A 951 46.12 17.38 26.78
N ALA A 952 45.10 16.51 26.69
CA ALA A 952 43.79 16.73 27.26
C ALA A 952 43.08 18.03 26.84
N SER A 953 43.35 18.48 25.62
CA SER A 953 42.56 19.51 24.93
C SER A 953 41.34 18.95 24.18
N GLY A 954 41.25 17.62 24.04
CA GLY A 954 40.24 16.92 23.24
C GLY A 954 38.81 16.93 23.80
N CYS A 955 37.90 16.29 23.07
CA CYS A 955 36.51 16.08 23.43
C CYS A 955 36.22 14.57 23.52
N CYS A 956 35.54 14.14 24.58
CA CYS A 956 35.00 12.80 24.76
C CYS A 956 33.49 12.86 24.48
N LEU A 957 33.05 12.21 23.39
CA LEU A 957 31.65 12.07 23.02
C LEU A 957 31.10 10.80 23.66
N VAL A 958 30.05 10.93 24.48
CA VAL A 958 29.51 9.84 25.28
C VAL A 958 28.22 9.31 24.68
N PHE A 959 28.14 7.98 24.53
CA PHE A 959 27.00 7.24 23.97
C PHE A 959 26.42 6.30 25.03
N ASP A 960 25.32 6.73 25.66
CA ASP A 960 24.62 6.09 26.79
C ASP A 960 23.08 6.03 26.56
N LYS A 961 22.54 6.65 25.49
CA LYS A 961 21.13 6.55 25.09
C LYS A 961 20.76 5.10 24.79
N LYS A 962 20.22 4.38 25.76
CA LYS A 962 19.66 3.02 25.57
C LYS A 962 18.64 2.96 24.43
N ALA A 963 17.89 4.06 24.22
CA ALA A 963 16.95 4.20 23.11
C ALA A 963 17.60 4.24 21.72
N PHE A 964 18.86 4.68 21.63
CA PHE A 964 19.63 4.75 20.38
C PHE A 964 20.11 3.36 19.93
N TRP A 965 20.56 2.53 20.88
CA TRP A 965 21.01 1.17 20.59
C TRP A 965 19.88 0.17 20.32
N ARG A 966 18.61 0.51 20.61
CA ARG A 966 17.42 -0.32 20.33
C ARG A 966 17.12 -0.52 18.84
N ASN A 967 17.83 0.18 17.97
CA ASN A 967 17.59 0.22 16.53
C ASN A 967 18.29 -0.90 15.76
N LYS A 968 17.76 -1.22 14.57
CA LYS A 968 18.21 -2.33 13.72
C LYS A 968 19.56 -2.04 13.04
N PRO A 969 20.51 -2.99 12.98
CA PRO A 969 21.52 -3.06 11.93
C PRO A 969 20.87 -3.39 10.60
N ASN A 970 21.12 -2.53 9.62
CA ASN A 970 20.61 -2.65 8.27
C ASN A 970 21.63 -3.42 7.42
N ILE A 971 21.49 -4.75 7.36
CA ILE A 971 22.37 -5.57 6.52
C ILE A 971 21.92 -5.54 5.04
N ASN A 972 20.70 -5.08 4.69
CA ASN A 972 20.10 -5.33 3.35
C ASN A 972 19.23 -4.22 2.68
N ASN A 973 18.96 -3.03 3.24
CA ASN A 973 18.03 -2.09 2.56
C ASN A 973 18.70 -1.26 1.46
N SER A 974 18.65 -1.79 0.24
CA SER A 974 18.08 -1.05 -0.89
C SER A 974 16.65 -1.56 -1.12
N PHE A 975 15.82 -0.72 -1.73
CA PHE A 975 14.51 -1.01 -2.32
C PHE A 975 13.25 -0.77 -1.46
N SER A 976 12.49 0.16 -2.03
CA SER A 976 11.17 0.64 -1.65
C SER A 976 10.14 -0.48 -1.68
N ILE A 977 9.21 -0.44 -0.73
CA ILE A 977 7.95 -1.19 -0.82
C ILE A 977 7.14 -0.59 -1.99
N SER A 978 7.27 -1.17 -3.18
CA SER A 978 6.46 -0.87 -4.37
C SER A 978 5.08 -1.52 -4.22
N ASN A 979 4.23 -0.96 -3.36
CA ASN A 979 2.85 -1.43 -3.29
C ASN A 979 2.02 -0.83 -4.43
N LYS A 980 1.61 -1.70 -5.36
CA LYS A 980 0.64 -1.41 -6.42
C LYS A 980 -0.68 -0.93 -5.79
N VAL A 981 -0.94 0.37 -5.80
CA VAL A 981 -2.24 0.93 -5.39
C VAL A 981 -3.23 0.66 -6.52
N LYS A 982 -4.11 -0.33 -6.32
CA LYS A 982 -5.22 -0.62 -7.25
C LYS A 982 -6.56 -0.06 -6.75
N ASP A 983 -6.66 0.32 -5.47
CA ASP A 983 -7.89 0.80 -4.81
C ASP A 983 -7.61 1.58 -3.50
N LEU A 984 -8.53 2.45 -3.05
CA LEU A 984 -8.46 3.17 -1.76
C LEU A 984 -8.25 2.25 -0.53
N THR A 985 -8.69 0.99 -0.59
CA THR A 985 -8.48 -0.03 0.44
C THR A 985 -7.05 -0.60 0.43
N SER A 986 -6.36 -0.60 -0.71
CA SER A 986 -4.96 -1.00 -0.79
C SER A 986 -4.04 -0.02 -0.05
N ASP A 987 -4.39 1.27 -0.02
CA ASP A 987 -3.66 2.29 0.73
C ASP A 987 -3.61 2.02 2.24
N ILE A 988 -4.66 1.44 2.83
CA ILE A 988 -4.70 1.09 4.25
C ILE A 988 -3.69 -0.03 4.55
N ASN A 989 -3.60 -1.04 3.70
CA ASN A 989 -2.62 -2.11 3.84
C ASN A 989 -1.19 -1.56 3.64
N ASN A 990 -1.02 -0.65 2.68
CA ASN A 990 0.27 0.01 2.43
C ASN A 990 0.69 0.84 3.64
N PHE A 991 -0.24 1.59 4.23
CA PHE A 991 -0.01 2.35 5.45
C PHE A 991 0.28 1.44 6.64
N LYS A 992 -0.39 0.30 6.75
CA LYS A 992 -0.13 -0.70 7.77
C LYS A 992 1.26 -1.30 7.62
N GLN A 993 1.68 -1.68 6.42
CA GLN A 993 3.04 -2.16 6.16
C GLN A 993 4.08 -1.07 6.41
N LEU A 994 3.86 0.14 5.88
CA LEU A 994 4.72 1.30 6.10
C LEU A 994 4.81 1.60 7.61
N THR A 995 3.71 1.52 8.35
CA THR A 995 3.70 1.75 9.79
C THR A 995 4.27 0.56 10.56
N ILE A 996 4.23 -0.66 10.06
CA ILE A 996 4.95 -1.78 10.66
C ILE A 996 6.45 -1.56 10.48
N SER A 997 6.91 -1.18 9.28
CA SER A 997 8.31 -0.81 9.04
C SER A 997 8.71 0.38 9.90
N ILE A 998 7.94 1.48 9.86
CA ILE A 998 8.16 2.67 10.67
C ILE A 998 8.09 2.36 12.16
N ASN A 999 7.10 1.62 12.69
CA ASN A 999 6.99 1.30 14.12
C ASN A 999 8.02 0.26 14.59
N GLN A 1000 8.56 -0.55 13.67
CA GLN A 1000 9.76 -1.35 13.92
C GLN A 1000 11.04 -0.49 13.86
N ASP A 1001 10.97 0.70 13.27
CA ASP A 1001 12.04 1.69 13.08
C ASP A 1001 11.78 3.02 13.86
N ILE A 1002 10.83 3.05 14.82
CA ILE A 1002 10.25 4.33 15.30
C ILE A 1002 11.16 5.14 16.20
N ASN A 1003 12.31 4.64 16.58
CA ASN A 1003 13.36 5.51 17.06
C ASN A 1003 14.30 5.82 15.90
N TYR A 1004 14.07 6.98 15.27
CA TYR A 1004 15.00 7.68 14.38
C TYR A 1004 15.20 7.06 12.99
N LYS A 1005 14.34 7.50 12.05
CA LYS A 1005 14.59 7.50 10.61
C LYS A 1005 15.82 8.36 10.28
N ARG A 1006 16.97 7.73 10.10
CA ARG A 1006 17.96 8.09 9.07
C ARG A 1006 18.49 6.78 8.49
N GLU A 1007 18.71 6.75 7.17
CA GLU A 1007 19.25 5.61 6.41
C GLU A 1007 20.73 5.32 6.74
N ASN A 1008 21.16 5.55 7.99
CA ASN A 1008 22.50 5.20 8.44
C ASN A 1008 22.48 3.79 9.00
N ILE A 1009 23.00 2.91 8.16
CA ILE A 1009 23.39 1.53 8.37
C ILE A 1009 24.07 1.41 9.75
N TYR A 1010 23.40 0.84 10.77
CA TYR A 1010 24.10 0.46 11.99
C TYR A 1010 25.05 -0.70 11.62
N LEU A 1011 26.31 -0.35 11.37
CA LEU A 1011 27.39 -1.29 11.18
C LEU A 1011 27.67 -2.01 12.51
N PRO A 1012 28.03 -3.30 12.45
CA PRO A 1012 28.24 -4.09 13.66
C PRO A 1012 29.38 -3.53 14.51
N ILE A 1013 29.14 -3.38 15.81
CA ILE A 1013 30.17 -3.03 16.81
C ILE A 1013 30.71 -4.33 17.39
N TYR A 1014 32.03 -4.45 17.41
CA TYR A 1014 32.76 -5.60 17.91
C TYR A 1014 33.62 -5.19 19.09
N GLN A 1015 33.73 -6.08 20.08
CA GLN A 1015 34.76 -5.99 21.12
C GLN A 1015 36.12 -6.36 20.53
N VAL A 1016 37.17 -5.63 20.93
CA VAL A 1016 38.56 -5.98 20.58
C VAL A 1016 39.11 -6.99 21.59
N ALA A 1017 39.79 -8.01 21.07
CA ALA A 1017 40.56 -8.97 21.85
C ALA A 1017 42.06 -8.62 21.81
N TYR A 1018 42.76 -8.94 22.87
CA TYR A 1018 44.16 -8.57 23.05
C TYR A 1018 45.04 -9.82 23.10
N ILE A 1019 46.18 -9.82 22.44
CA ILE A 1019 47.12 -10.95 22.42
C ILE A 1019 48.49 -10.47 22.88
N ALA A 1020 49.14 -11.25 23.74
CA ALA A 1020 50.54 -11.08 24.15
C ALA A 1020 51.34 -12.33 23.78
N TYR A 1021 52.57 -12.15 23.32
CA TYR A 1021 53.57 -13.22 23.34
C TYR A 1021 54.06 -13.40 24.78
N LEU A 1022 54.07 -14.63 25.30
CA LEU A 1022 54.47 -14.91 26.68
C LEU A 1022 55.99 -15.09 26.79
N ASP A 1023 56.59 -14.30 27.68
CA ASP A 1023 57.98 -14.38 28.08
C ASP A 1023 58.10 -14.37 29.63
N ASN A 1024 59.32 -14.41 30.15
CA ASN A 1024 59.56 -14.46 31.59
C ASN A 1024 59.01 -13.24 32.37
N TYR A 1025 58.68 -12.14 31.71
CA TYR A 1025 58.23 -10.90 32.35
C TYR A 1025 56.71 -10.75 32.39
N ASN A 1026 55.99 -11.28 31.39
CA ASN A 1026 54.53 -11.12 31.30
C ASN A 1026 53.74 -12.41 31.56
N ASN A 1027 54.40 -13.55 31.80
CA ASN A 1027 53.74 -14.85 32.06
C ASN A 1027 52.82 -14.84 33.31
N ASN A 1028 53.03 -13.93 34.25
CA ASN A 1028 52.18 -13.80 35.46
C ASN A 1028 50.98 -12.85 35.29
N ASN A 1029 50.78 -12.26 34.10
CA ASN A 1029 49.62 -11.40 33.84
C ASN A 1029 48.33 -12.21 33.76
N ASP A 1030 47.21 -11.56 34.13
CA ASP A 1030 45.88 -12.15 34.04
C ASP A 1030 45.44 -12.26 32.57
N PHE A 1031 45.59 -13.46 32.01
CA PHE A 1031 45.06 -13.84 30.69
C PHE A 1031 43.91 -14.85 30.87
N GLU A 1032 42.83 -14.68 30.13
CA GLU A 1032 41.73 -15.66 30.08
C GLU A 1032 42.21 -17.02 29.57
N THR A 1033 43.24 -17.02 28.73
CA THR A 1033 43.71 -18.22 28.06
C THR A 1033 45.18 -18.09 27.69
N LYS A 1034 45.96 -19.12 28.01
CA LYS A 1034 47.35 -19.31 27.54
C LYS A 1034 47.37 -20.43 26.52
N ILE A 1035 47.91 -20.19 25.33
CA ILE A 1035 47.93 -21.16 24.24
C ILE A 1035 49.31 -21.18 23.60
N SER A 1036 49.78 -22.38 23.26
CA SER A 1036 50.95 -22.56 22.41
C SER A 1036 50.53 -22.60 20.93
N ASP A 1037 51.22 -21.88 20.07
CA ASP A 1037 51.04 -22.01 18.63
C ASP A 1037 51.66 -23.32 18.09
N THR A 1038 51.56 -23.53 16.78
CA THR A 1038 52.14 -24.71 16.09
C THR A 1038 53.67 -24.76 16.11
N LYS A 1039 54.35 -23.71 16.57
CA LYS A 1039 55.81 -23.60 16.73
C LYS A 1039 56.23 -23.63 18.20
N ASN A 1040 55.35 -24.04 19.12
CA ASN A 1040 55.56 -24.06 20.57
C ASN A 1040 55.88 -22.69 21.21
N ARG A 1041 55.46 -21.60 20.57
CA ARG A 1041 55.49 -20.25 21.16
C ARG A 1041 54.26 -20.07 22.03
N GLU A 1042 54.44 -19.61 23.26
CA GLU A 1042 53.34 -19.37 24.18
C GLU A 1042 52.75 -17.96 23.98
N PHE A 1043 51.42 -17.87 23.97
CA PHE A 1043 50.65 -16.64 23.83
C PHE A 1043 49.59 -16.56 24.92
N GLY A 1044 49.37 -15.36 25.45
CA GLY A 1044 48.25 -15.02 26.32
C GLY A 1044 47.20 -14.23 25.56
N ILE A 1045 45.94 -14.59 25.71
CA ILE A 1045 44.81 -13.86 25.10
C ILE A 1045 43.97 -13.25 26.21
N TYR A 1046 43.68 -11.96 26.04
CA TYR A 1046 42.89 -11.16 26.96
C TYR A 1046 41.65 -10.57 26.31
N ILE A 1047 40.48 -10.70 26.95
CA ILE A 1047 39.29 -9.93 26.59
C ILE A 1047 38.70 -9.25 27.82
N SER A 1048 38.43 -7.95 27.71
CA SER A 1048 37.87 -7.19 28.83
C SER A 1048 36.46 -7.68 29.19
N ASP A 1049 36.08 -7.49 30.45
CA ASP A 1049 34.69 -7.64 30.84
C ASP A 1049 33.84 -6.59 30.13
N ILE A 1050 32.72 -6.98 29.54
CA ILE A 1050 31.85 -6.02 28.83
C ILE A 1050 30.94 -5.30 29.83
N TYR A 1051 30.44 -6.03 30.82
CA TYR A 1051 29.49 -5.50 31.80
C TYR A 1051 30.17 -5.37 33.17
N ASN A 1052 30.28 -4.15 33.70
CA ASN A 1052 30.98 -3.86 34.96
C ASN A 1052 30.07 -3.97 36.20
N ASN A 1053 28.95 -4.68 36.10
CA ASN A 1053 27.94 -4.78 37.17
C ASN A 1053 27.74 -6.26 37.52
N ASP A 1054 27.80 -6.60 38.82
CA ASP A 1054 27.67 -7.94 39.40
C ASP A 1054 26.46 -8.73 38.88
N LYS A 1055 25.41 -8.03 38.42
CA LYS A 1055 24.25 -8.61 37.75
C LYS A 1055 24.63 -9.43 36.50
N TYR A 1056 25.69 -9.06 35.80
CA TYR A 1056 26.09 -9.57 34.48
C TYR A 1056 27.38 -10.40 34.48
N GLU A 1057 28.01 -10.62 35.64
CA GLU A 1057 29.28 -11.38 35.77
C GLU A 1057 29.21 -12.77 35.09
N PHE A 1058 28.09 -13.46 35.27
CA PHE A 1058 27.78 -14.74 34.61
C PHE A 1058 27.92 -14.68 33.08
N LEU A 1059 27.53 -13.56 32.46
CA LEU A 1059 27.60 -13.37 31.01
C LEU A 1059 29.04 -13.15 30.53
N ASN A 1060 29.84 -12.39 31.29
CA ASN A 1060 31.27 -12.22 31.01
C ASN A 1060 31.98 -13.59 31.05
N GLY A 1061 31.73 -14.38 32.10
CA GLY A 1061 32.31 -15.73 32.24
C GLY A 1061 31.91 -16.67 31.11
N TYR A 1062 30.63 -16.68 30.71
CA TYR A 1062 30.18 -17.48 29.56
C TYR A 1062 30.88 -17.07 28.26
N ARG A 1063 30.94 -15.76 27.96
CA ARG A 1063 31.55 -15.24 26.72
C ARG A 1063 33.04 -15.59 26.65
N LYS A 1064 33.78 -15.46 27.75
CA LYS A 1064 35.20 -15.84 27.85
C LYS A 1064 35.41 -17.32 27.56
N ASN A 1065 34.58 -18.19 28.14
CA ASN A 1065 34.67 -19.63 27.92
C ASN A 1065 34.38 -20.03 26.47
N GLU A 1066 33.35 -19.46 25.85
CA GLU A 1066 33.05 -19.74 24.44
C GLU A 1066 34.11 -19.15 23.50
N PHE A 1067 34.66 -17.98 23.83
CA PHE A 1067 35.75 -17.37 23.05
C PHE A 1067 37.00 -18.25 23.06
N GLN A 1068 37.38 -18.76 24.24
CA GLN A 1068 38.48 -19.70 24.39
C GLN A 1068 38.29 -20.96 23.53
N LYS A 1069 37.08 -21.54 23.52
CA LYS A 1069 36.77 -22.70 22.66
C LYS A 1069 36.93 -22.36 21.18
N ALA A 1070 36.38 -21.23 20.74
CA ALA A 1070 36.44 -20.81 19.34
C ALA A 1070 37.87 -20.57 18.85
N ILE A 1071 38.73 -19.97 19.69
CA ILE A 1071 40.16 -19.80 19.39
C ILE A 1071 40.89 -21.14 19.31
N ASN A 1072 40.65 -22.04 20.27
CA ASN A 1072 41.27 -23.37 20.25
C ASN A 1072 40.87 -24.18 19.00
N ASP A 1073 39.62 -24.05 18.55
CA ASP A 1073 39.17 -24.71 17.33
C ASP A 1073 39.73 -24.06 16.06
N LEU A 1074 39.96 -22.75 16.07
CA LEU A 1074 40.68 -22.05 14.99
C LEU A 1074 42.14 -22.52 14.89
N LEU A 1075 42.81 -22.80 16.02
CA LEU A 1075 44.20 -23.24 16.03
C LEU A 1075 44.41 -24.70 15.59
N LYS A 1076 43.39 -25.56 15.72
CA LYS A 1076 43.43 -26.95 15.23
C LYS A 1076 43.28 -27.06 13.71
N LYS A 1077 42.95 -25.97 13.02
CA LYS A 1077 42.80 -25.96 11.55
C LYS A 1077 44.18 -25.99 10.89
N GLU A 1078 44.54 -27.14 10.32
CA GLU A 1078 45.88 -27.40 9.74
C GLU A 1078 46.23 -26.52 8.52
N ASN A 1079 45.25 -25.92 7.83
CA ASN A 1079 45.47 -24.96 6.75
C ASN A 1079 44.32 -23.95 6.67
N ILE A 1080 44.52 -22.71 7.13
CA ILE A 1080 43.65 -21.58 6.77
C ILE A 1080 44.04 -21.20 5.34
N THR A 1081 43.45 -21.89 4.34
CA THR A 1081 43.86 -21.81 2.93
C THR A 1081 43.54 -20.48 2.26
N ASP A 1082 42.76 -19.62 2.93
CA ASP A 1082 42.32 -18.33 2.40
C ASP A 1082 42.51 -17.25 3.49
N ILE A 1083 43.66 -16.58 3.46
CA ILE A 1083 43.99 -15.46 4.37
C ILE A 1083 42.93 -14.36 4.29
N ASP A 1084 42.20 -14.25 3.16
CA ASP A 1084 41.14 -13.25 3.01
C ASP A 1084 39.97 -13.50 3.98
N ASN A 1085 39.76 -14.75 4.44
CA ASN A 1085 38.76 -15.04 5.48
C ASN A 1085 39.14 -14.48 6.86
N LEU A 1086 40.44 -14.26 7.13
CA LEU A 1086 40.90 -13.65 8.37
C LEU A 1086 40.70 -12.13 8.38
N GLU A 1087 40.48 -11.48 7.23
CA GLU A 1087 40.24 -10.03 7.18
C GLU A 1087 39.06 -9.59 8.04
N TYR A 1088 38.04 -10.45 8.16
CA TYR A 1088 36.83 -10.19 8.95
C TYR A 1088 37.06 -10.16 10.47
N ILE A 1089 38.13 -10.79 10.96
CA ILE A 1089 38.40 -10.87 12.41
C ILE A 1089 39.76 -10.31 12.80
N ARG A 1090 40.76 -10.24 11.90
CA ARG A 1090 42.14 -9.90 12.28
C ARG A 1090 42.25 -8.52 12.91
N TYR A 1091 41.49 -7.55 12.40
CA TYR A 1091 41.44 -6.20 12.95
C TYR A 1091 40.52 -6.06 14.17
N LEU A 1092 40.05 -7.17 14.73
CA LEU A 1092 39.44 -7.24 16.06
C LEU A 1092 40.45 -7.76 17.10
N PHE A 1093 41.70 -8.02 16.71
CA PHE A 1093 42.79 -8.39 17.61
C PHE A 1093 43.87 -7.31 17.66
N LYS A 1094 44.31 -6.98 18.88
CA LYS A 1094 45.34 -5.97 19.15
C LYS A 1094 46.42 -6.52 20.10
N ASP A 1095 47.57 -5.87 20.18
CA ASP A 1095 48.58 -6.20 21.17
C ASP A 1095 48.10 -5.87 22.60
N TYR A 1096 48.41 -6.75 23.56
CA TYR A 1096 48.08 -6.58 24.98
C TYR A 1096 48.60 -5.29 25.60
N ALA A 1097 49.68 -4.70 25.08
CA ALA A 1097 50.16 -3.40 25.51
C ALA A 1097 49.09 -2.29 25.43
N PHE A 1098 48.08 -2.45 24.57
CA PHE A 1098 46.98 -1.51 24.38
C PHE A 1098 45.69 -1.89 25.11
N LYS A 1099 45.72 -2.85 26.04
CA LYS A 1099 44.53 -3.28 26.81
C LYS A 1099 43.82 -2.13 27.55
N ASP A 1100 44.59 -1.10 27.92
CA ASP A 1100 44.06 0.08 28.61
C ASP A 1100 43.28 1.01 27.69
N GLU A 1101 43.13 0.69 26.41
CA GLU A 1101 42.17 1.36 25.53
C GLU A 1101 40.74 0.85 25.70
N ASP A 1102 40.55 -0.39 26.16
CA ASP A 1102 39.25 -1.07 26.29
C ASP A 1102 38.35 -0.83 25.07
N GLU A 1103 38.88 -1.22 23.90
CA GLU A 1103 38.47 -0.74 22.58
C GLU A 1103 37.32 -1.58 21.97
N PHE A 1104 36.42 -0.89 21.28
CA PHE A 1104 35.34 -1.47 20.49
C PHE A 1104 35.41 -0.88 19.08
N ARG A 1105 35.20 -1.73 18.07
CA ARG A 1105 35.36 -1.34 16.67
C ARG A 1105 34.09 -1.52 15.90
N LEU A 1106 33.70 -0.47 15.20
CA LEU A 1106 32.78 -0.56 14.10
C LEU A 1106 33.61 -0.87 12.85
N LEU A 1107 33.34 -2.01 12.21
CA LEU A 1107 34.20 -2.57 11.16
C LEU A 1107 33.38 -2.83 9.88
N LYS A 1108 33.91 -2.40 8.73
CA LYS A 1108 33.32 -2.63 7.41
C LYS A 1108 34.40 -3.08 6.42
N VAL A 1109 34.19 -4.25 5.81
CA VAL A 1109 35.01 -4.77 4.70
C VAL A 1109 34.24 -4.54 3.41
N GLN A 1110 34.83 -3.84 2.44
CA GLN A 1110 34.16 -3.42 1.20
C GLN A 1110 35.00 -3.74 -0.05
N ASP A 1111 34.33 -4.21 -1.12
CA ASP A 1111 34.89 -4.35 -2.47
C ASP A 1111 34.80 -3.01 -3.21
N ASN A 1112 35.87 -2.59 -3.90
CA ASN A 1112 35.93 -1.39 -4.76
C ASN A 1112 35.61 -0.03 -4.07
N TYR A 1113 35.97 1.07 -4.75
CA TYR A 1113 35.93 2.46 -4.27
C TYR A 1113 34.52 3.11 -4.17
N ASP A 1114 33.43 2.35 -4.25
CA ASP A 1114 32.07 2.92 -4.28
C ASP A 1114 31.70 3.56 -2.92
N GLY A 1115 31.41 4.86 -2.90
CA GLY A 1115 31.19 5.63 -1.67
C GLY A 1115 32.43 5.84 -0.79
N VAL A 1116 33.63 5.50 -1.27
CA VAL A 1116 34.91 5.79 -0.60
C VAL A 1116 35.39 7.17 -1.03
N GLU A 1117 35.59 8.06 -0.06
CA GLU A 1117 36.12 9.41 -0.27
C GLU A 1117 37.61 9.47 0.12
N CYS A 1118 38.35 10.37 -0.51
CA CYS A 1118 39.71 10.69 -0.13
C CYS A 1118 39.77 12.10 0.47
N CYS A 1119 40.38 12.24 1.64
CA CYS A 1119 40.59 13.54 2.25
C CYS A 1119 41.71 14.28 1.50
N GLU A 1120 41.41 15.40 0.84
CA GLU A 1120 42.41 16.18 0.07
C GLU A 1120 43.62 16.61 0.91
N ASN A 1121 43.43 16.86 2.21
CA ASN A 1121 44.50 17.32 3.10
C ASN A 1121 45.37 16.18 3.63
N THR A 1122 44.78 15.05 4.01
CA THR A 1122 45.50 13.94 4.65
C THR A 1122 45.82 12.81 3.67
N GLN A 1123 45.24 12.82 2.47
CA GLN A 1123 45.31 11.77 1.45
C GLN A 1123 44.85 10.39 1.98
N GLN A 1124 44.02 10.39 3.04
CA GLN A 1124 43.49 9.19 3.66
C GLN A 1124 42.12 8.83 3.07
N LEU A 1125 41.92 7.54 2.82
CA LEU A 1125 40.64 6.99 2.41
C LEU A 1125 39.70 6.85 3.62
N TYR A 1126 38.46 7.32 3.45
CA TYR A 1126 37.42 7.18 4.47
C TYR A 1126 36.05 6.93 3.83
N ILE A 1127 35.11 6.48 4.66
CA ILE A 1127 33.68 6.42 4.34
C ILE A 1127 32.89 7.19 5.40
N GLU A 1128 31.88 7.95 4.99
CA GLU A 1128 30.93 8.57 5.91
C GLU A 1128 29.89 7.52 6.34
N TYR A 1129 29.56 7.47 7.65
CA TYR A 1129 28.71 6.39 8.16
C TYR A 1129 27.53 6.84 9.04
N ALA A 1130 27.66 7.89 9.86
CA ALA A 1130 26.56 8.30 10.74
C ALA A 1130 26.54 9.78 11.12
N ASP A 1131 25.35 10.39 11.11
CA ASP A 1131 25.05 11.56 11.94
C ASP A 1131 24.85 11.10 13.40
N ILE A 1132 25.64 11.67 14.31
CA ILE A 1132 25.67 11.31 15.73
C ILE A 1132 24.90 12.29 16.65
N THR A 1133 24.29 13.33 16.10
CA THR A 1133 23.63 14.40 16.88
C THR A 1133 22.47 13.91 17.76
N SER A 1134 21.76 12.86 17.34
CA SER A 1134 20.72 12.20 18.15
C SER A 1134 21.26 11.12 19.10
N CYS A 1135 22.53 10.79 18.99
CA CYS A 1135 23.13 9.56 19.52
C CYS A 1135 24.02 9.84 20.74
N VAL A 1136 24.63 11.01 20.76
CA VAL A 1136 25.46 11.49 21.87
C VAL A 1136 24.58 12.04 22.99
N ASP A 1137 24.87 11.64 24.22
CA ASP A 1137 24.25 12.15 25.44
C ASP A 1137 24.99 13.35 26.00
N GLU A 1138 26.31 13.25 25.96
CA GLU A 1138 27.18 14.13 26.71
C GLU A 1138 28.49 14.33 25.95
N ILE A 1139 28.99 15.56 26.01
CA ILE A 1139 30.28 15.97 25.48
C ILE A 1139 31.10 16.44 26.67
N ILE A 1140 32.16 15.69 26.96
CA ILE A 1140 33.10 16.03 28.02
C ILE A 1140 34.35 16.60 27.37
N VAL A 1141 34.58 17.90 27.55
CA VAL A 1141 35.81 18.54 27.05
C VAL A 1141 36.94 18.33 28.06
N GLY A 1142 38.15 18.10 27.57
CA GLY A 1142 39.32 17.84 28.41
C GLY A 1142 39.73 19.06 29.24
N THR A 1143 40.50 18.84 30.31
CA THR A 1143 40.90 19.87 31.26
C THR A 1143 41.64 21.05 30.62
N ASN A 1144 42.38 20.82 29.52
CA ASN A 1144 43.14 21.83 28.79
C ASN A 1144 42.44 22.35 27.53
N TYR A 1145 41.15 22.07 27.33
CA TYR A 1145 40.37 22.52 26.16
C TYR A 1145 40.53 24.03 25.86
N GLU A 1146 40.45 24.86 26.91
CA GLU A 1146 40.55 26.32 26.79
C GLU A 1146 41.98 26.83 26.57
N ASN A 1147 42.99 25.98 26.79
CA ASN A 1147 44.41 26.35 26.67
C ASN A 1147 44.94 26.18 25.23
N THR A 1148 44.06 25.84 24.28
CA THR A 1148 44.36 25.76 22.84
C THR A 1148 44.65 27.13 22.23
N GLU A 1149 45.39 27.18 21.12
CA GLU A 1149 45.83 28.44 20.49
C GLU A 1149 44.64 29.29 20.01
N LYS A 1150 43.51 28.64 19.70
CA LYS A 1150 42.25 29.29 19.33
C LYS A 1150 41.51 29.97 20.49
N GLY A 1151 41.98 29.85 21.73
CA GLY A 1151 41.40 30.53 22.90
C GLY A 1151 39.94 30.16 23.18
N ARG A 1152 39.59 28.88 23.01
CA ARG A 1152 38.21 28.40 23.13
C ARG A 1152 37.65 28.58 24.54
N LYS A 1153 36.31 28.68 24.61
CA LYS A 1153 35.56 28.75 25.86
C LYS A 1153 34.50 27.66 25.90
N ILE A 1154 34.45 26.91 27.00
CA ILE A 1154 33.48 25.82 27.13
C ILE A 1154 32.03 26.35 27.11
N GLU A 1155 31.78 27.51 27.72
CA GLU A 1155 30.47 28.14 27.75
C GLU A 1155 29.99 28.49 26.33
N TYR A 1156 30.92 28.87 25.45
CA TYR A 1156 30.62 29.17 24.06
C TYR A 1156 30.23 27.91 23.28
N LEU A 1157 30.99 26.82 23.41
CA LEU A 1157 30.64 25.53 22.80
C LEU A 1157 29.27 25.05 23.30
N ARG A 1158 29.04 25.12 24.61
CA ARG A 1158 27.75 24.75 25.23
C ARG A 1158 26.60 25.57 24.64
N TYR A 1159 26.76 26.89 24.50
CA TYR A 1159 25.76 27.76 23.90
C TYR A 1159 25.48 27.40 22.43
N GLN A 1160 26.52 27.18 21.62
CA GLN A 1160 26.35 26.85 20.20
C GLN A 1160 25.67 25.50 20.00
N ILE A 1161 26.04 24.48 20.77
CA ILE A 1161 25.36 23.18 20.76
C ILE A 1161 23.91 23.34 21.20
N ASP A 1162 23.65 24.08 22.27
CA ASP A 1162 22.29 24.29 22.77
C ASP A 1162 21.39 24.96 21.72
N GLN A 1163 21.88 25.99 21.02
CA GLN A 1163 21.12 26.64 19.94
C GLN A 1163 20.88 25.69 18.76
N LYS A 1164 21.92 25.00 18.29
CA LYS A 1164 21.79 24.08 17.14
C LYS A 1164 20.90 22.89 17.45
N MET A 1165 21.00 22.30 18.64
CA MET A 1165 20.15 21.19 19.04
C MET A 1165 18.70 21.64 19.22
N LYS A 1166 18.44 22.81 19.81
CA LYS A 1166 17.08 23.38 19.88
C LYS A 1166 16.49 23.70 18.51
N GLU A 1167 17.30 24.15 17.56
CA GLU A 1167 16.88 24.36 16.16
C GLU A 1167 16.43 23.05 15.50
N ILE A 1168 17.19 21.96 15.73
CA ILE A 1168 16.94 20.66 15.09
C ILE A 1168 15.82 19.87 15.79
N TYR A 1169 15.81 19.85 17.13
CA TYR A 1169 15.00 18.96 17.95
C TYR A 1169 13.93 19.68 18.80
N GLY A 1170 13.99 21.01 18.95
CA GLY A 1170 13.07 21.79 19.77
C GLY A 1170 13.43 21.85 21.27
N GLU A 1171 14.26 20.93 21.73
CA GLU A 1171 14.91 20.91 23.05
C GLU A 1171 16.38 20.52 22.88
N ASN A 1172 17.22 20.76 23.89
CA ASN A 1172 18.62 20.35 23.84
C ASN A 1172 18.79 18.98 24.54
N PRO A 1173 19.12 17.92 23.79
CA PRO A 1173 19.25 16.57 24.34
C PRO A 1173 20.70 16.23 24.72
N ILE A 1174 21.63 17.21 24.71
CA ILE A 1174 23.07 16.99 24.90
C ILE A 1174 23.61 17.85 26.05
N ASN A 1175 24.24 17.19 27.02
CA ASN A 1175 24.98 17.86 28.08
C ASN A 1175 26.42 18.17 27.63
N VAL A 1176 26.94 19.36 27.93
CA VAL A 1176 28.34 19.71 27.61
C VAL A 1176 29.05 20.09 28.91
N ILE A 1177 30.06 19.34 29.34
CA ILE A 1177 30.75 19.54 30.62
C ILE A 1177 32.26 19.52 30.47
N GLN A 1178 32.97 20.06 31.45
CA GLN A 1178 34.43 19.99 31.54
C GLN A 1178 34.85 18.77 32.35
N SER A 1179 35.90 18.09 31.91
CA SER A 1179 36.54 17.02 32.67
C SER A 1179 37.08 17.55 34.00
N SER A 1180 36.82 16.83 35.09
CA SER A 1180 37.34 17.09 36.42
C SER A 1180 38.70 16.43 36.70
N LEU A 1181 39.31 15.80 35.69
CA LEU A 1181 40.55 15.05 35.86
C LEU A 1181 41.76 15.98 36.13
N PRO A 1182 42.62 15.64 37.10
CA PRO A 1182 43.79 16.45 37.43
C PRO A 1182 44.89 16.29 36.37
N ILE A 1183 45.28 17.39 35.73
CA ILE A 1183 46.42 17.46 34.82
C ILE A 1183 47.29 18.67 35.18
N ASN A 1184 48.61 18.47 35.19
CA ASN A 1184 49.57 19.54 35.45
C ASN A 1184 49.47 20.63 34.37
N TYR A 1185 49.22 21.87 34.81
CA TYR A 1185 49.24 23.05 33.95
C TYR A 1185 50.66 23.33 33.44
N TYR A 1186 50.94 23.01 32.18
CA TYR A 1186 52.05 23.65 31.48
C TYR A 1186 51.55 24.97 30.90
N LYS A 1187 51.55 26.03 31.71
CA LYS A 1187 51.51 27.40 31.17
C LYS A 1187 52.78 27.61 30.35
N LYS A 1188 52.66 27.64 29.01
CA LYS A 1188 53.70 28.29 28.18
C LYS A 1188 53.79 29.74 28.67
N LYS A 1189 54.99 30.12 29.12
CA LYS A 1189 55.32 31.47 29.55
C LYS A 1189 55.49 32.38 28.34
#